data_AF-A0A0A0HKL8-F1
#
_entry.id   AF-A0A0A0HKL8-F1
#
_cell.length_a   1.000
_cell.length_b   1.000
_cell.length_c   1.000
_cell.angle_alpha   90.00
_cell.angle_beta   90.00
_cell.angle_gamma   90.00
#
_symmetry.space_group_name_H-M   'P 1'
#
loop_
_entity.id
_entity.type
_entity.pdbx_description
1 polymer ?
#
loop_
_entity_poly.entity_id
_entity_poly.type
_entity_poly.pdbx_seq_one_letter_code
_entity_poly.pdbx_strand_id
1 'polypeptide(L)'
;MTRFFFTLAFLCAATAALAQDRGTILVLDGSGSMWAQLPEGRSRIEVARDVLDDFLSARDPALPLGVISYGHNRRGDCTDIETIAPVGPQDARALGQRLRGLVPRGKTPLADALRRAAAEIPRTAEEADIVLITDGLETCGGDPCAVAAELAAQGIPIRAHVVGFGLTEGEVKQIGCVAEQTGGMVLATQSGAELSDALLRTASAPVAEPVQPGTASINLSIRADIAGRPDRVAFRAVSEATGETLELGLLDFATAGALPVELTAGNWLITADAGDQGNGEIVENIDAGDNRTIYVPFRGLLPGLDMPAPTGAFRAGVDGVIPYRITEEGLATGGGDFVFSLLPLDATDTTDRRIDYATQESRLGAHVGTFRTPAEPGDYLLVFHRNAQLPIDEVMERFVITVEPRPEVRLIAPPAVEPGARVPVSIAGGMGNSDRIEIWRDGAMVSWDRSIYVQDFFDNRYGPAKPLLAPTEPGEYELVYVFSGLDGPDAVAARVPLTVGEVPELDAAVSTATPAAIQKADAAAQATDQVNEDVAFTCAADEPFPCFFDDPATGLVFALPPGWATDMPTREAATAGGRPGPVRVTFFSTSDPVETIVLNPHQWTTMNGPCIEMQPGDLCQFASDSPEMARAIEILSRAIRDMGPPAGAVEASPTATGDGYGEDRMAARAWSDYPYRCLPDDHTNPICEMKDEETGLTFFLPENWVGEVHVAANGVRADFFEVTGDARSAHLNPETWPTPDSGCFSTRAGTLCTDMAMMDDTLSEAIKLLRRYMTTGKVLRTCGRDPCGYLLPWRGFMGTLPAFWGVEFPQENARGTLTGWFYSNFGSDPVKIIGLNQPGGEDCVEAFEGAELCAFTPYISTEELQVIRSTLRIAPPPPPGTIGASAGKVDYQDIDRVLSIIKGN
;
A
#
# COMPACT_ATOMS: atom_id res chain seq x y z
N MET A 1 78.85 -7.56 -2.20
CA MET A 1 78.77 -6.96 -0.85
C MET A 1 79.20 -5.51 -0.98
N THR A 2 78.23 -4.61 -0.87
CA THR A 2 78.34 -3.20 -1.26
C THR A 2 77.91 -2.35 -0.08
N ARG A 3 78.73 -1.36 0.27
CA ARG A 3 78.38 -0.21 1.11
C ARG A 3 79.23 0.97 0.67
N PHE A 4 78.62 2.12 0.41
CA PHE A 4 79.08 3.40 0.95
C PHE A 4 77.94 4.43 0.89
N PHE A 5 77.86 5.22 1.96
CA PHE A 5 76.91 6.29 2.26
C PHE A 5 77.27 7.59 1.53
N PHE A 6 76.26 8.37 1.10
CA PHE A 6 76.39 9.83 1.02
C PHE A 6 75.04 10.51 1.30
N THR A 7 75.09 11.48 2.20
CA THR A 7 74.00 12.28 2.77
C THR A 7 73.62 13.43 1.82
N LEU A 8 72.32 13.62 1.53
CA LEU A 8 71.82 14.71 0.66
C LEU A 8 71.02 15.72 1.48
N ALA A 9 71.41 17.00 1.38
CA ALA A 9 70.77 18.15 2.01
C ALA A 9 69.45 18.52 1.30
N PHE A 10 68.37 18.68 2.06
CA PHE A 10 67.04 19.04 1.56
C PHE A 10 66.89 20.56 1.57
N LEU A 11 66.74 21.16 0.38
CA LEU A 11 66.45 22.58 0.17
C LEU A 11 64.99 22.85 0.54
N CYS A 12 64.76 23.71 1.53
CA CYS A 12 63.43 24.23 1.86
C CYS A 12 63.15 25.43 0.93
N ALA A 13 62.42 25.21 -0.16
CA ALA A 13 61.89 26.29 -0.97
C ALA A 13 60.62 26.82 -0.28
N ALA A 14 60.72 27.99 0.35
CA ALA A 14 59.55 28.76 0.74
C ALA A 14 58.86 29.26 -0.54
N THR A 15 57.77 28.61 -0.94
CA THR A 15 56.82 29.19 -1.90
C THR A 15 56.17 30.39 -1.23
N ALA A 16 56.62 31.60 -1.58
CA ALA A 16 55.83 32.81 -1.35
C ALA A 16 54.51 32.63 -2.12
N ALA A 17 53.40 32.63 -1.39
CA ALA A 17 52.09 32.74 -1.99
C ALA A 17 52.05 34.06 -2.78
N LEU A 18 51.88 33.97 -4.10
CA LEU A 18 51.54 35.13 -4.92
C LEU A 18 50.15 35.58 -4.46
N ALA A 19 50.07 36.76 -3.85
CA ALA A 19 48.80 37.40 -3.57
C ALA A 19 48.07 37.60 -4.91
N GLN A 20 46.82 37.14 -5.00
CA GLN A 20 45.98 37.36 -6.19
C GLN A 20 45.85 38.87 -6.45
N ASP A 21 46.12 39.30 -7.69
CA ASP A 21 46.08 40.71 -8.12
C ASP A 21 44.61 41.14 -8.35
N ARG A 22 43.88 41.36 -7.25
CA ARG A 22 42.47 41.81 -7.21
C ARG A 22 42.40 43.32 -6.98
N GLY A 23 41.62 44.04 -7.78
CA GLY A 23 41.44 45.50 -7.64
C GLY A 23 40.02 45.90 -7.25
N THR A 24 39.86 46.78 -6.24
CA THR A 24 38.54 47.33 -5.86
C THR A 24 38.43 48.81 -6.24
N ILE A 25 37.30 49.23 -6.80
CA ILE A 25 36.98 50.63 -7.10
C ILE A 25 35.69 51.01 -6.39
N LEU A 26 35.79 51.97 -5.49
CA LEU A 26 34.63 52.57 -4.84
C LEU A 26 34.10 53.73 -5.69
N VAL A 27 32.81 53.72 -6.02
CA VAL A 27 32.12 54.82 -6.70
C VAL A 27 31.16 55.46 -5.70
N LEU A 28 31.48 56.68 -5.27
CA LEU A 28 30.70 57.42 -4.26
C LEU A 28 29.84 58.51 -4.90
N ASP A 29 28.53 58.40 -4.68
CA ASP A 29 27.56 59.44 -4.99
C ASP A 29 27.83 60.72 -4.20
N GLY A 30 28.12 61.79 -4.94
CA GLY A 30 28.22 63.15 -4.44
C GLY A 30 27.18 64.07 -5.09
N SER A 31 26.06 63.55 -5.57
CA SER A 31 24.99 64.34 -6.18
C SER A 31 24.17 65.11 -5.13
N GLY A 32 23.41 66.12 -5.58
CA GLY A 32 22.69 67.01 -4.67
C GLY A 32 21.68 66.32 -3.72
N SER A 33 21.19 65.11 -4.05
CA SER A 33 20.29 64.32 -3.20
C SER A 33 20.93 63.85 -1.91
N MET A 34 22.26 63.70 -1.88
CA MET A 34 23.01 63.26 -0.69
C MET A 34 22.94 64.25 0.50
N TRP A 35 22.35 65.44 0.31
CA TRP A 35 21.99 66.36 1.40
C TRP A 35 20.70 65.98 2.13
N ALA A 36 19.94 65.01 1.62
CA ALA A 36 18.76 64.48 2.29
C ALA A 36 19.13 63.96 3.68
N GLN A 37 18.22 64.20 4.63
CA GLN A 37 18.40 63.83 6.02
C GLN A 37 17.96 62.38 6.22
N LEU A 38 18.77 61.62 6.95
CA LEU A 38 18.35 60.35 7.52
C LEU A 38 17.45 60.58 8.75
N PRO A 39 16.69 59.58 9.21
CA PRO A 39 15.85 59.70 10.41
C PRO A 39 16.60 60.22 11.66
N GLU A 40 17.90 59.97 11.73
CA GLU A 40 18.80 60.39 12.81
C GLU A 40 19.22 61.88 12.75
N GLY A 41 18.72 62.65 11.78
CA GLY A 41 18.93 64.11 11.69
C GLY A 41 20.30 64.54 11.16
N ARG A 42 21.06 63.61 10.56
CA ARG A 42 22.30 63.87 9.80
C ARG A 42 22.06 63.67 8.32
N SER A 43 22.81 64.38 7.46
CA SER A 43 22.71 64.18 6.01
C SER A 43 23.37 62.87 5.58
N ARG A 44 22.88 62.26 4.49
CA ARG A 44 23.46 61.03 3.92
C ARG A 44 24.96 61.19 3.65
N ILE A 45 25.39 62.32 3.07
CA ILE A 45 26.82 62.54 2.81
C ILE A 45 27.69 62.58 4.07
N GLU A 46 27.19 63.12 5.17
CA GLU A 46 27.94 63.16 6.43
C GLU A 46 28.12 61.74 7.00
N VAL A 47 27.07 60.93 6.94
CA VAL A 47 27.13 59.54 7.40
C VAL A 47 27.98 58.68 6.48
N ALA A 48 27.86 58.83 5.16
CA ALA A 48 28.68 58.10 4.19
C ALA A 48 30.18 58.39 4.37
N ARG A 49 30.55 59.64 4.68
CA ARG A 49 31.95 60.01 4.96
C ARG A 49 32.49 59.38 6.22
N ASP A 50 31.73 59.41 7.30
CA ASP A 50 32.15 58.79 8.56
C ASP A 50 32.36 57.29 8.40
N VAL A 51 31.39 56.62 7.76
CA VAL A 51 31.47 55.17 7.49
C VAL A 51 32.65 54.84 6.57
N LEU A 52 32.91 55.67 5.56
CA LEU A 52 34.07 55.48 4.69
C LEU A 52 35.40 55.74 5.40
N ASP A 53 35.48 56.71 6.30
CA ASP A 53 36.67 56.94 7.12
C ASP A 53 36.96 55.73 8.03
N ASP A 54 35.92 55.12 8.61
CA ASP A 54 36.03 53.91 9.41
C ASP A 54 36.44 52.70 8.56
N PHE A 55 35.81 52.53 7.39
CA PHE A 55 36.15 51.48 6.42
C PHE A 55 37.61 51.58 5.95
N LEU A 56 38.06 52.78 5.59
CA LEU A 56 39.44 53.03 5.17
C LEU A 56 40.44 52.76 6.30
N SER A 57 40.04 52.97 7.56
CA SER A 57 40.88 52.69 8.73
C SER A 57 40.97 51.20 9.06
N ALA A 58 39.92 50.42 8.74
CA ALA A 58 39.82 49.01 9.05
C ALA A 58 40.39 48.08 7.95
N ARG A 59 40.48 48.55 6.70
CA ARG A 59 40.98 47.74 5.56
C ARG A 59 42.49 47.50 5.60
N ASP A 60 42.93 46.47 4.89
CA ASP A 60 44.35 46.26 4.58
C ASP A 60 44.85 47.31 3.57
N PRO A 61 45.83 48.17 3.92
CA PRO A 61 46.38 49.17 3.01
C PRO A 61 47.14 48.58 1.82
N ALA A 62 47.55 47.31 1.88
CA ALA A 62 48.28 46.64 0.80
C ALA A 62 47.39 46.28 -0.40
N LEU A 63 46.08 46.11 -0.19
CA LEU A 63 45.15 45.82 -1.28
C LEU A 63 44.95 47.07 -2.17
N PRO A 64 44.93 46.94 -3.51
CA PRO A 64 44.65 48.07 -4.40
C PRO A 64 43.21 48.60 -4.24
N LEU A 65 43.06 49.90 -3.96
CA LEU A 65 41.78 50.60 -3.92
C LEU A 65 41.83 51.84 -4.81
N GLY A 66 40.85 51.96 -5.71
CA GLY A 66 40.52 53.20 -6.40
C GLY A 66 39.25 53.82 -5.81
N VAL A 67 39.13 55.15 -5.89
CA VAL A 67 37.91 55.86 -5.50
C VAL A 67 37.53 56.87 -6.56
N ILE A 68 36.30 56.80 -7.04
CA ILE A 68 35.69 57.74 -7.96
C ILE A 68 34.50 58.38 -7.24
N SER A 69 34.26 59.66 -7.50
CA SER A 69 33.03 60.30 -7.06
C SER A 69 32.45 61.14 -8.19
N TYR A 70 31.12 61.24 -8.24
CA TYR A 70 30.42 62.07 -9.20
C TYR A 70 29.56 63.14 -8.51
N GLY A 71 29.25 64.21 -9.23
CA GLY A 71 28.31 65.25 -8.81
C GLY A 71 28.79 66.18 -7.68
N HIS A 72 30.03 66.09 -7.21
CA HIS A 72 30.47 66.86 -6.03
C HIS A 72 31.13 68.22 -6.35
N ASN A 73 31.27 68.62 -7.62
CA ASN A 73 31.97 69.86 -7.99
C ASN A 73 31.06 70.86 -8.72
N ARG A 74 30.29 70.40 -9.71
CA ARG A 74 29.55 71.25 -10.65
C ARG A 74 28.06 70.96 -10.65
N ARG A 75 27.24 72.01 -10.52
CA ARG A 75 25.77 71.89 -10.51
C ARG A 75 25.24 71.64 -11.91
N GLY A 76 24.45 70.59 -12.08
CA GLY A 76 23.74 70.29 -13.34
C GLY A 76 24.59 69.69 -14.46
N ASP A 77 25.85 69.36 -14.19
CA ASP A 77 26.78 68.82 -15.17
C ASP A 77 26.85 67.29 -15.08
N CYS A 78 26.44 66.59 -16.14
CA CYS A 78 26.47 65.13 -16.23
C CYS A 78 27.88 64.58 -16.48
N THR A 79 28.85 65.43 -16.81
CA THR A 79 30.26 65.04 -16.99
C THR A 79 31.08 65.19 -15.70
N ASP A 80 30.41 65.46 -14.57
CA ASP A 80 31.05 65.68 -13.28
C ASP A 80 31.42 64.38 -12.59
N ILE A 81 32.42 63.67 -13.13
CA ILE A 81 32.98 62.43 -12.59
C ILE A 81 34.49 62.62 -12.39
N GLU A 82 34.96 62.47 -11.16
CA GLU A 82 36.36 62.65 -10.77
C GLU A 82 36.92 61.37 -10.13
N THR A 83 38.10 60.94 -10.57
CA THR A 83 38.89 59.93 -9.87
C THR A 83 39.56 60.59 -8.67
N ILE A 84 39.00 60.38 -7.49
CA ILE A 84 39.59 60.83 -6.24
C ILE A 84 40.91 60.09 -6.06
N ALA A 85 40.91 58.76 -6.01
CA ALA A 85 42.14 57.98 -5.90
C ALA A 85 42.27 57.02 -7.07
N PRO A 86 43.41 57.00 -7.80
CA PRO A 86 43.66 55.95 -8.79
C PRO A 86 43.81 54.59 -8.09
N VAL A 87 43.57 53.50 -8.80
CA VAL A 87 43.70 52.14 -8.23
C VAL A 87 45.13 51.87 -7.78
N GLY A 88 45.30 51.52 -6.51
CA GLY A 88 46.61 51.20 -5.91
C GLY A 88 46.55 51.23 -4.38
N PRO A 89 47.67 50.98 -3.69
CA PRO A 89 47.75 51.13 -2.24
C PRO A 89 47.39 52.56 -1.82
N GLN A 90 46.46 52.71 -0.88
CA GLN A 90 45.97 54.01 -0.41
C GLN A 90 46.31 54.22 1.07
N ASP A 91 46.82 55.40 1.39
CA ASP A 91 46.91 55.86 2.78
C ASP A 91 45.51 56.27 3.27
N ALA A 92 45.00 55.56 4.27
CA ALA A 92 43.66 55.73 4.81
C ALA A 92 43.39 57.16 5.27
N ARG A 93 44.36 57.78 5.96
CA ARG A 93 44.22 59.11 6.54
C ARG A 93 44.18 60.20 5.46
N ALA A 94 45.07 60.12 4.48
CA ALA A 94 45.11 61.07 3.36
C ALA A 94 43.88 60.95 2.47
N LEU A 95 43.42 59.71 2.19
CA LEU A 95 42.22 59.49 1.39
C LEU A 95 40.95 59.96 2.11
N GLY A 96 40.79 59.65 3.40
CA GLY A 96 39.65 60.12 4.19
C GLY A 96 39.54 61.65 4.25
N GLN A 97 40.67 62.36 4.35
CA GLN A 97 40.69 63.83 4.26
C GLN A 97 40.16 64.36 2.92
N ARG A 98 40.42 63.65 1.82
CA ARG A 98 39.93 64.02 0.49
C ARG A 98 38.43 63.77 0.37
N LEU A 99 37.93 62.64 0.89
CA LEU A 99 36.51 62.31 0.90
C LEU A 99 35.67 63.27 1.76
N ARG A 100 36.22 63.75 2.88
CA ARG A 100 35.61 64.81 3.69
C ARG A 100 35.47 66.14 2.95
N GLY A 101 36.32 66.41 1.97
CA GLY A 101 36.32 67.64 1.18
C GLY A 101 35.28 67.69 0.06
N LEU A 102 34.62 66.58 -0.25
CA LEU A 102 33.59 66.53 -1.30
C LEU A 102 32.42 67.47 -0.92
N VAL A 103 31.65 67.99 -1.87
CA VAL A 103 30.46 68.82 -1.54
C VAL A 103 29.34 68.48 -2.49
N PRO A 104 28.25 67.81 -2.04
CA PRO A 104 27.27 67.36 -3.00
C PRO A 104 26.52 68.49 -3.71
N ARG A 105 26.54 68.54 -5.05
CA ARG A 105 26.02 69.70 -5.83
C ARG A 105 25.37 69.36 -7.16
N GLY A 106 25.71 68.21 -7.74
CA GLY A 106 25.54 67.88 -9.15
C GLY A 106 24.47 66.82 -9.40
N LYS A 107 24.56 66.19 -10.58
CA LYS A 107 23.66 65.14 -11.08
C LYS A 107 24.22 63.74 -10.79
N THR A 108 23.46 62.70 -11.14
CA THR A 108 23.76 61.28 -10.87
C THR A 108 24.01 60.54 -12.20
N PRO A 109 25.20 60.67 -12.84
CA PRO A 109 25.56 59.97 -14.08
C PRO A 109 26.08 58.54 -13.81
N LEU A 110 25.20 57.64 -13.36
CA LEU A 110 25.56 56.28 -12.94
C LEU A 110 26.22 55.46 -14.05
N ALA A 111 25.66 55.48 -15.26
CA ALA A 111 26.17 54.72 -16.41
C ALA A 111 27.60 55.17 -16.78
N ASP A 112 27.84 56.47 -16.83
CA ASP A 112 29.18 57.02 -17.14
C ASP A 112 30.17 56.79 -16.00
N ALA A 113 29.71 56.83 -14.74
CA ALA A 113 30.54 56.52 -13.58
C ALA A 113 30.98 55.04 -13.57
N LEU A 114 30.10 54.10 -13.94
CA LEU A 114 30.42 52.68 -14.10
C LEU A 114 31.41 52.45 -15.25
N ARG A 115 31.21 53.09 -16.41
CA ARG A 115 32.18 53.02 -17.53
C ARG A 115 33.55 53.55 -17.11
N ARG A 116 33.59 54.66 -16.36
CA ARG A 116 34.83 55.25 -15.87
C ARG A 116 35.53 54.35 -14.86
N ALA A 117 34.78 53.77 -13.92
CA ALA A 117 35.32 52.80 -12.96
C ALA A 117 35.96 51.61 -13.69
N ALA A 118 35.25 51.01 -14.64
CA ALA A 118 35.80 49.89 -15.42
C ALA A 118 37.08 50.25 -16.19
N ALA A 119 37.18 51.48 -16.70
CA ALA A 119 38.37 51.94 -17.42
C ALA A 119 39.62 52.14 -16.53
N GLU A 120 39.45 52.31 -15.21
CA GLU A 120 40.53 52.48 -14.24
C GLU A 120 41.03 51.13 -13.69
N ILE A 121 40.38 50.01 -14.04
CA ILE A 121 40.82 48.67 -13.68
C ILE A 121 42.10 48.34 -14.45
N PRO A 122 43.20 47.97 -13.78
CA PRO A 122 44.43 47.58 -14.45
C PRO A 122 44.21 46.37 -15.37
N ARG A 123 44.80 46.39 -16.57
CA ARG A 123 44.73 45.24 -17.49
C ARG A 123 45.43 43.98 -16.96
N THR A 124 46.20 44.10 -15.88
CA THR A 124 46.86 42.99 -15.20
C THR A 124 45.98 42.34 -14.14
N ALA A 125 44.86 42.96 -13.77
CA ALA A 125 43.96 42.43 -12.75
C ALA A 125 43.34 41.11 -13.26
N GLU A 126 43.38 40.09 -12.40
CA GLU A 126 42.73 38.79 -12.69
C GLU A 126 41.22 38.87 -12.49
N GLU A 127 40.77 39.77 -11.61
CA GLU A 127 39.37 40.11 -11.32
C GLU A 127 39.30 41.48 -10.64
N ALA A 128 38.13 42.12 -10.65
CA ALA A 128 37.93 43.41 -10.02
C ALA A 128 36.50 43.65 -9.53
N ASP A 129 36.39 44.43 -8.46
CA ASP A 129 35.12 44.80 -7.86
C ASP A 129 34.86 46.31 -8.00
N ILE A 130 33.66 46.67 -8.43
CA ILE A 130 33.15 48.04 -8.42
C ILE A 130 32.10 48.12 -7.33
N VAL A 131 32.29 48.94 -6.30
CA VAL A 131 31.31 49.16 -5.23
C VAL A 131 30.65 50.51 -5.42
N LEU A 132 29.42 50.53 -5.92
CA LEU A 132 28.63 51.73 -6.18
C LEU A 132 27.79 52.09 -4.95
N ILE A 133 28.13 53.17 -4.26
CA ILE A 133 27.29 53.78 -3.22
C ILE A 133 26.46 54.89 -3.86
N THR A 134 25.14 54.75 -3.89
CA THR A 134 24.22 55.71 -4.53
C THR A 134 22.97 55.98 -3.71
N ASP A 135 22.49 57.21 -3.68
CA ASP A 135 21.23 57.60 -3.02
C ASP A 135 20.11 57.98 -4.00
N GLY A 136 20.37 57.80 -5.28
CA GLY A 136 19.46 58.15 -6.37
C GLY A 136 19.57 57.22 -7.57
N LEU A 137 18.58 57.34 -8.45
CA LEU A 137 18.57 56.73 -9.78
C LEU A 137 19.35 57.61 -10.78
N GLU A 138 19.63 57.06 -11.95
CA GLU A 138 20.26 57.77 -13.07
C GLU A 138 19.48 59.02 -13.49
N THR A 139 20.14 60.18 -13.54
CA THR A 139 19.50 61.47 -13.92
C THR A 139 20.13 62.14 -15.14
N CYS A 140 21.06 61.48 -15.82
CA CYS A 140 21.79 62.00 -16.97
C CYS A 140 21.46 61.28 -18.30
N GLY A 141 20.45 60.41 -18.30
CA GLY A 141 19.94 59.75 -19.50
C GLY A 141 20.75 58.53 -19.95
N GLY A 142 21.69 58.05 -19.12
CA GLY A 142 22.36 56.77 -19.33
C GLY A 142 21.47 55.57 -18.98
N ASP A 143 21.96 54.37 -19.31
CA ASP A 143 21.36 53.09 -18.88
C ASP A 143 22.43 52.30 -18.11
N PRO A 144 22.40 52.31 -16.76
CA PRO A 144 23.35 51.57 -15.94
C PRO A 144 23.29 50.06 -16.16
N CYS A 145 22.11 49.51 -16.47
CA CYS A 145 21.95 48.09 -16.78
C CYS A 145 22.66 47.77 -18.11
N ALA A 146 22.46 48.58 -19.14
CA ALA A 146 23.18 48.36 -20.41
C ALA A 146 24.71 48.39 -20.22
N VAL A 147 25.22 49.29 -19.38
CA VAL A 147 26.65 49.32 -19.03
C VAL A 147 27.07 48.07 -18.28
N ALA A 148 26.29 47.60 -17.30
CA ALA A 148 26.60 46.39 -16.56
C ALA A 148 26.68 45.14 -17.46
N ALA A 149 25.78 45.02 -18.45
CA ALA A 149 25.86 43.97 -19.47
C ALA A 149 27.14 44.09 -20.32
N GLU A 150 27.56 45.32 -20.66
CA GLU A 150 28.85 45.54 -21.34
C GLU A 150 30.03 45.12 -20.47
N LEU A 151 30.00 45.40 -19.15
CA LEU A 151 31.05 45.01 -18.20
C LEU A 151 31.14 43.50 -18.04
N ALA A 152 30.00 42.82 -17.91
CA ALA A 152 29.93 41.37 -17.82
C ALA A 152 30.46 40.66 -19.07
N ALA A 153 30.36 41.30 -20.23
CA ALA A 153 30.91 40.79 -21.49
C ALA A 153 32.42 41.07 -21.67
N GLN A 154 33.06 41.78 -20.74
CA GLN A 154 34.51 42.01 -20.81
C GLN A 154 35.28 40.76 -20.40
N GLY A 155 36.44 40.53 -21.03
CA GLY A 155 37.29 39.36 -20.75
C GLY A 155 37.99 39.37 -19.39
N ILE A 156 37.64 40.31 -18.50
CA ILE A 156 38.09 40.39 -17.10
C ILE A 156 36.82 40.24 -16.24
N PRO A 157 36.78 39.32 -15.26
CA PRO A 157 35.66 39.20 -14.33
C PRO A 157 35.51 40.48 -13.49
N ILE A 158 34.56 41.34 -13.86
CA ILE A 158 34.24 42.58 -13.14
C ILE A 158 32.89 42.40 -12.44
N ARG A 159 32.86 42.47 -11.11
CA ARG A 159 31.63 42.43 -10.31
C ARG A 159 31.26 43.84 -9.87
N ALA A 160 30.03 44.27 -10.10
CA ALA A 160 29.54 45.57 -9.68
C ALA A 160 28.54 45.42 -8.54
N HIS A 161 28.92 45.77 -7.32
CA HIS A 161 28.04 45.81 -6.15
C HIS A 161 27.29 47.15 -6.11
N VAL A 162 25.98 47.11 -5.80
CA VAL A 162 25.13 48.29 -5.65
C VAL A 162 24.73 48.43 -4.18
N VAL A 163 25.16 49.51 -3.55
CA VAL A 163 24.80 49.91 -2.19
C VAL A 163 23.89 51.13 -2.27
N GLY A 164 22.58 50.89 -2.22
CA GLY A 164 21.56 51.94 -2.20
C GLY A 164 21.43 52.55 -0.81
N PHE A 165 21.83 53.81 -0.64
CA PHE A 165 21.83 54.48 0.66
C PHE A 165 20.70 55.49 0.78
N GLY A 166 19.70 55.17 1.62
CA GLY A 166 18.48 55.96 1.76
C GLY A 166 17.52 55.83 0.56
N LEU A 167 17.70 54.80 -0.27
CA LEU A 167 16.78 54.43 -1.34
C LEU A 167 15.68 53.51 -0.81
N THR A 168 14.48 53.60 -1.36
CA THR A 168 13.43 52.60 -1.10
C THR A 168 13.74 51.28 -1.81
N GLU A 169 13.18 50.16 -1.35
CA GLU A 169 13.36 48.85 -2.02
C GLU A 169 12.96 48.89 -3.50
N GLY A 170 11.92 49.66 -3.85
CA GLY A 170 11.48 49.84 -5.23
C GLY A 170 12.51 50.58 -6.09
N GLU A 171 13.20 51.57 -5.54
CA GLU A 171 14.27 52.30 -6.24
C GLU A 171 15.53 51.44 -6.35
N VAL A 172 15.90 50.71 -5.29
CA VAL A 172 17.03 49.76 -5.33
C VAL A 172 16.81 48.68 -6.39
N LYS A 173 15.57 48.17 -6.53
CA LYS A 173 15.22 47.20 -7.56
C LYS A 173 15.41 47.73 -8.99
N GLN A 174 15.21 49.03 -9.22
CA GLN A 174 15.38 49.62 -10.56
C GLN A 174 16.84 49.69 -11.01
N ILE A 175 17.80 49.69 -10.07
CA ILE A 175 19.23 49.64 -10.35
C ILE A 175 19.87 48.29 -10.01
N GLY A 176 19.09 47.33 -9.51
CA GLY A 176 19.56 45.99 -9.11
C GLY A 176 20.17 45.18 -10.27
N CYS A 177 19.72 45.44 -11.49
CA CYS A 177 20.25 44.86 -12.72
C CYS A 177 21.78 44.98 -12.84
N VAL A 178 22.39 46.04 -12.28
CA VAL A 178 23.83 46.30 -12.38
C VAL A 178 24.61 45.20 -11.68
N ALA A 179 24.15 44.82 -10.49
CA ALA A 179 24.73 43.73 -9.72
C ALA A 179 24.34 42.36 -10.28
N GLU A 180 23.08 42.18 -10.68
CA GLU A 180 22.60 40.91 -11.24
C GLU A 180 23.37 40.49 -12.50
N GLN A 181 23.67 41.44 -13.38
CA GLN A 181 24.36 41.14 -14.65
C GLN A 181 25.86 40.90 -14.48
N THR A 182 26.48 41.44 -13.41
CA THR A 182 27.93 41.34 -13.16
C THR A 182 28.28 40.33 -12.07
N GLY A 183 27.28 39.68 -11.45
CA GLY A 183 27.49 38.79 -10.30
C GLY A 183 27.86 39.52 -8.99
N GLY A 184 27.50 40.80 -8.89
CA GLY A 184 27.67 41.63 -7.69
C GLY A 184 26.50 41.49 -6.69
N MET A 185 26.55 42.27 -5.61
CA MET A 185 25.52 42.29 -4.56
C MET A 185 24.66 43.54 -4.64
N VAL A 186 23.37 43.43 -4.33
CA VAL A 186 22.45 44.57 -4.13
C VAL A 186 22.15 44.72 -2.65
N LEU A 187 22.47 45.87 -2.06
CA LEU A 187 22.35 46.14 -0.63
C LEU A 187 21.58 47.46 -0.44
N ALA A 188 20.42 47.40 0.22
CA ALA A 188 19.67 48.57 0.62
C ALA A 188 20.05 48.94 2.06
N THR A 189 20.38 50.21 2.30
CA THR A 189 20.87 50.70 3.59
C THR A 189 20.13 51.98 3.97
N GLN A 190 19.64 52.06 5.20
CA GLN A 190 18.86 53.19 5.75
C GLN A 190 19.57 53.89 6.91
N SER A 191 20.69 53.35 7.39
CA SER A 191 21.47 53.87 8.51
C SER A 191 22.97 53.76 8.27
N GLY A 192 23.77 54.49 9.06
CA GLY A 192 25.24 54.40 8.97
C GLY A 192 25.79 53.02 9.34
N ALA A 193 25.15 52.35 10.30
CA ALA A 193 25.53 50.99 10.68
C ALA A 193 25.30 49.99 9.54
N GLU A 194 24.16 50.09 8.85
CA GLU A 194 23.86 49.26 7.67
C GLU A 194 24.79 49.55 6.50
N LEU A 195 25.16 50.82 6.28
CA LEU A 195 26.14 51.19 5.26
C LEU A 195 27.54 50.61 5.58
N SER A 196 27.93 50.60 6.86
CA SER A 196 29.19 49.99 7.31
C SER A 196 29.22 48.48 7.09
N ASP A 197 28.14 47.79 7.48
CA ASP A 197 27.97 46.35 7.22
C ASP A 197 28.00 46.04 5.72
N ALA A 198 27.28 46.83 4.91
CA ALA A 198 27.26 46.66 3.47
C ALA A 198 28.66 46.78 2.85
N LEU A 199 29.46 47.77 3.28
CA LEU A 199 30.82 47.94 2.79
C LEU A 199 31.73 46.79 3.20
N LEU A 200 31.64 46.30 4.43
CA LEU A 200 32.39 45.12 4.88
C LEU A 200 32.03 43.86 4.09
N ARG A 201 30.75 43.67 3.77
CA ARG A 201 30.26 42.54 2.96
C ARG A 201 30.75 42.61 1.52
N THR A 202 30.85 43.80 0.94
CA THR A 202 31.41 43.99 -0.41
C THR A 202 32.93 43.94 -0.48
N ALA A 203 33.63 44.25 0.63
CA ALA A 203 35.09 44.29 0.69
C ALA A 203 35.74 43.01 1.21
N SER A 204 34.94 42.12 1.81
CA SER A 204 35.39 40.77 2.09
C SER A 204 35.60 40.08 0.74
N ALA A 205 36.79 39.49 0.52
CA ALA A 205 36.97 38.52 -0.55
C ALA A 205 35.77 37.57 -0.52
N PRO A 206 35.21 37.14 -1.66
CA PRO A 206 34.15 36.16 -1.64
C PRO A 206 34.62 35.08 -0.69
N VAL A 207 33.90 34.92 0.43
CA VAL A 207 33.80 33.62 1.09
C VAL A 207 33.59 32.73 -0.11
N ALA A 208 34.57 31.89 -0.42
CA ALA A 208 34.45 30.91 -1.49
C ALA A 208 33.00 30.45 -1.39
N GLU A 209 32.21 30.64 -2.45
CA GLU A 209 30.84 30.15 -2.50
C GLU A 209 30.85 28.88 -1.67
N PRO A 210 30.04 28.76 -0.59
CA PRO A 210 30.07 27.55 0.21
C PRO A 210 30.02 26.46 -0.83
N VAL A 211 31.11 25.68 -0.96
CA VAL A 211 31.36 24.81 -2.13
C VAL A 211 30.01 24.26 -2.44
N GLN A 212 29.38 24.67 -3.57
CA GLN A 212 28.03 24.19 -3.86
C GLN A 212 28.19 22.69 -3.68
N PRO A 213 27.58 22.09 -2.64
CA PRO A 213 28.13 20.84 -2.15
C PRO A 213 27.89 19.91 -3.30
N GLY A 214 28.97 19.54 -4.00
CA GLY A 214 28.86 19.22 -5.42
C GLY A 214 27.75 18.21 -5.57
N THR A 215 26.78 18.47 -6.43
CA THR A 215 25.62 17.59 -6.47
C THR A 215 26.11 16.20 -6.87
N ALA A 216 25.62 15.21 -6.15
CA ALA A 216 25.87 13.81 -6.40
C ALA A 216 24.63 13.23 -7.05
N SER A 217 24.84 12.46 -8.11
CA SER A 217 23.77 11.76 -8.82
C SER A 217 23.65 10.35 -8.25
N ILE A 218 22.91 10.22 -7.15
CA ILE A 218 22.79 8.98 -6.39
C ILE A 218 21.66 8.14 -6.96
N ASN A 219 21.87 6.83 -7.06
CA ASN A 219 20.79 5.89 -7.31
C ASN A 219 20.32 5.30 -5.97
N LEU A 220 19.07 5.55 -5.58
CA LEU A 220 18.49 4.98 -4.38
C LEU A 220 17.76 3.68 -4.69
N SER A 221 18.04 2.63 -3.93
CA SER A 221 17.29 1.40 -3.94
C SER A 221 17.17 0.88 -2.52
N ILE A 222 16.40 -0.17 -2.31
CA ILE A 222 16.31 -0.83 -1.00
C ILE A 222 17.03 -2.16 -1.04
N ARG A 223 17.68 -2.48 0.08
CA ARG A 223 18.00 -3.86 0.41
C ARG A 223 16.94 -4.32 1.39
N ALA A 224 15.85 -4.83 0.83
CA ALA A 224 14.85 -5.54 1.61
C ALA A 224 15.53 -6.73 2.31
N ASP A 225 15.16 -6.95 3.56
CA ASP A 225 15.41 -8.21 4.21
C ASP A 225 14.61 -9.34 3.54
N ILE A 226 14.74 -10.54 4.08
CA ILE A 226 14.08 -11.74 3.56
C ILE A 226 12.54 -11.67 3.74
N ALA A 227 12.01 -10.66 4.45
CA ALA A 227 10.58 -10.45 4.65
C ALA A 227 9.82 -9.90 3.44
N GLY A 228 10.51 -9.71 2.31
CA GLY A 228 9.91 -9.31 1.04
C GLY A 228 10.17 -7.85 0.70
N ARG A 229 10.18 -7.58 -0.62
CA ARG A 229 10.40 -6.24 -1.18
C ARG A 229 9.05 -5.71 -1.66
N PRO A 230 8.61 -4.51 -1.26
CA PRO A 230 7.37 -3.92 -1.79
C PRO A 230 7.54 -3.60 -3.28
N ASP A 231 6.42 -3.48 -4.00
CA ASP A 231 6.43 -3.07 -5.40
C ASP A 231 6.88 -1.62 -5.58
N ARG A 232 6.50 -0.77 -4.61
CA ARG A 232 6.76 0.66 -4.61
C ARG A 232 7.29 1.13 -3.28
N VAL A 233 8.23 2.06 -3.32
CA VAL A 233 8.80 2.66 -2.11
C VAL A 233 9.08 4.14 -2.34
N ALA A 234 8.59 4.98 -1.44
CA ALA A 234 8.84 6.41 -1.45
C ALA A 234 10.16 6.70 -0.72
N PHE A 235 10.98 7.57 -1.29
CA PHE A 235 12.21 8.01 -0.67
C PHE A 235 12.09 9.45 -0.20
N ARG A 236 12.57 9.68 1.03
CA ARG A 236 12.73 11.00 1.63
C ARG A 236 14.13 11.10 2.22
N ALA A 237 14.73 12.28 2.19
CA ALA A 237 16.02 12.52 2.83
C ALA A 237 15.96 13.73 3.74
N VAL A 238 16.60 13.65 4.90
CA VAL A 238 16.76 14.76 5.84
C VAL A 238 18.24 15.06 6.03
N SER A 239 18.64 16.31 5.77
CA SER A 239 20.02 16.75 5.98
C SER A 239 20.30 16.84 7.47
N GLU A 240 21.32 16.12 7.97
CA GLU A 240 21.69 16.22 9.39
C GLU A 240 22.26 17.60 9.76
N ALA A 241 22.83 18.30 8.79
CA ALA A 241 23.46 19.61 9.02
C ALA A 241 22.43 20.75 9.08
N THR A 242 21.42 20.74 8.21
CA THR A 242 20.46 21.84 8.06
C THR A 242 19.06 21.51 8.59
N GLY A 243 18.73 20.23 8.76
CA GLY A 243 17.37 19.76 9.04
C GLY A 243 16.43 19.85 7.84
N GLU A 244 16.93 20.20 6.65
CA GLU A 244 16.15 20.26 5.42
C GLU A 244 15.62 18.88 5.06
N THR A 245 14.32 18.80 4.72
CA THR A 245 13.65 17.57 4.30
C THR A 245 13.35 17.64 2.80
N LEU A 246 13.78 16.63 2.05
CA LEU A 246 13.55 16.47 0.62
C LEU A 246 12.70 15.24 0.35
N GLU A 247 11.59 15.43 -0.36
CA GLU A 247 10.80 14.34 -0.94
C GLU A 247 11.42 13.96 -2.28
N LEU A 248 12.11 12.81 -2.32
CA LEU A 248 12.94 12.42 -3.46
C LEU A 248 12.17 11.71 -4.57
N GLY A 249 11.01 11.14 -4.24
CA GLY A 249 10.10 10.52 -5.20
C GLY A 249 9.78 9.07 -4.88
N LEU A 250 9.16 8.39 -5.84
CA LEU A 250 8.67 7.02 -5.73
C LEU A 250 9.47 6.12 -6.66
N LEU A 251 10.08 5.07 -6.11
CA LEU A 251 10.65 3.98 -6.89
C LEU A 251 9.59 2.91 -7.12
N ASP A 252 9.31 2.61 -8.38
CA ASP A 252 8.48 1.48 -8.79
C ASP A 252 9.39 0.38 -9.38
N PHE A 253 9.52 -0.74 -8.66
CA PHE A 253 10.41 -1.84 -9.04
C PHE A 253 10.00 -2.57 -10.31
N ALA A 254 8.75 -2.38 -10.78
CA ALA A 254 8.31 -2.91 -12.08
C ALA A 254 8.96 -2.15 -13.25
N THR A 255 9.40 -0.90 -13.04
CA THR A 255 9.90 -0.03 -14.10
C THR A 255 11.38 0.34 -13.96
N ALA A 256 11.91 0.34 -12.75
CA ALA A 256 13.31 0.71 -12.49
C ALA A 256 13.90 -0.05 -11.30
N GLY A 257 15.21 -0.36 -11.37
CA GLY A 257 15.93 -1.00 -10.26
C GLY A 257 16.39 -0.04 -9.15
N ALA A 258 16.43 1.26 -9.44
CA ALA A 258 16.80 2.32 -8.52
C ALA A 258 16.21 3.66 -8.97
N LEU A 259 16.04 4.58 -8.02
CA LEU A 259 15.57 5.95 -8.22
C LEU A 259 16.76 6.91 -8.31
N PRO A 260 17.04 7.52 -9.47
CA PRO A 260 18.08 8.53 -9.59
C PRO A 260 17.64 9.82 -8.89
N VAL A 261 18.49 10.35 -8.02
CA VAL A 261 18.25 11.58 -7.24
C VAL A 261 19.51 12.44 -7.21
N GLU A 262 19.32 13.76 -7.11
CA GLU A 262 20.42 14.69 -6.90
C GLU A 262 20.43 15.12 -5.42
N LEU A 263 21.52 14.82 -4.73
CA LEU A 263 21.74 15.23 -3.34
C LEU A 263 22.99 16.09 -3.25
N THR A 264 22.98 17.07 -2.35
CA THR A 264 24.18 17.85 -2.05
C THR A 264 25.11 17.04 -1.16
N ALA A 265 26.41 17.26 -1.29
CA ALA A 265 27.40 16.64 -0.40
C ALA A 265 27.13 16.95 1.09
N GLY A 266 27.24 15.94 1.94
CA GLY A 266 26.95 15.98 3.38
C GLY A 266 26.31 14.70 3.90
N ASN A 267 26.05 14.65 5.21
CA ASN A 267 25.33 13.53 5.82
C ASN A 267 23.82 13.67 5.63
N TRP A 268 23.20 12.60 5.15
CA TRP A 268 21.77 12.49 4.94
C TRP A 268 21.20 11.27 5.66
N LEU A 269 20.13 11.48 6.43
CA LEU A 269 19.23 10.41 6.84
C LEU A 269 18.28 10.14 5.68
N ILE A 270 18.45 9.01 5.00
CA ILE A 270 17.62 8.58 3.89
C ILE A 270 16.61 7.57 4.43
N THR A 271 15.33 7.88 4.26
CA THR A 271 14.20 7.03 4.63
C THR A 271 13.57 6.45 3.37
N ALA A 272 13.32 5.15 3.39
CA ALA A 272 12.52 4.43 2.42
C ALA A 272 11.20 4.01 3.10
N ASP A 273 10.07 4.45 2.57
CA ASP A 273 8.75 4.27 3.18
C ASP A 273 7.77 3.69 2.15
N ALA A 274 7.17 2.53 2.48
CA ALA A 274 6.14 1.89 1.68
C ALA A 274 4.80 1.83 2.43
N GLY A 275 4.60 2.69 3.43
CA GLY A 275 3.37 2.73 4.23
C GLY A 275 3.24 1.53 5.16
N ASP A 276 2.10 0.85 5.09
CA ASP A 276 1.83 -0.40 5.83
C ASP A 276 2.73 -1.56 5.38
N GLN A 277 3.30 -1.50 4.17
CA GLN A 277 4.19 -2.52 3.64
C GLN A 277 5.61 -2.49 4.23
N GLY A 278 5.95 -1.48 5.03
CA GLY A 278 7.20 -1.42 5.77
C GLY A 278 8.05 -0.19 5.47
N ASN A 279 9.16 -0.09 6.18
CA ASN A 279 10.04 1.08 6.12
C ASN A 279 11.50 0.73 6.40
N GLY A 280 12.39 1.67 6.08
CA GLY A 280 13.82 1.54 6.25
C GLY A 280 14.49 2.90 6.36
N GLU A 281 15.62 2.95 7.06
CA GLU A 281 16.42 4.17 7.17
C GLU A 281 17.92 3.87 7.18
N ILE A 282 18.71 4.79 6.64
CA ILE A 282 20.17 4.75 6.71
C ILE A 282 20.71 6.17 6.75
N VAL A 283 21.78 6.37 7.51
CA VAL A 283 22.57 7.61 7.46
C VAL A 283 23.75 7.36 6.53
N GLU A 284 23.86 8.17 5.48
CA GLU A 284 24.95 8.09 4.49
C GLU A 284 25.61 9.46 4.34
N ASN A 285 26.95 9.44 4.25
CA ASN A 285 27.71 10.61 3.83
C ASN A 285 27.80 10.63 2.29
N ILE A 286 27.34 11.72 1.70
CA ILE A 286 27.36 11.95 0.26
C ILE A 286 28.54 12.87 -0.07
N ASP A 287 29.41 12.43 -0.97
CA ASP A 287 30.54 13.24 -1.45
C ASP A 287 30.19 13.90 -2.79
N ALA A 288 30.84 15.04 -3.08
CA ALA A 288 30.61 15.75 -4.34
C ALA A 288 30.95 14.90 -5.57
N GLY A 289 30.01 14.80 -6.52
CA GLY A 289 30.17 13.99 -7.74
C GLY A 289 30.04 12.48 -7.53
N ASP A 290 29.54 12.03 -6.37
CA ASP A 290 29.21 10.63 -6.15
C ASP A 290 28.12 10.15 -7.14
N ASN A 291 28.25 8.90 -7.58
CA ASN A 291 27.36 8.26 -8.54
C ASN A 291 26.97 6.82 -8.18
N ARG A 292 27.21 6.42 -6.93
CA ARG A 292 26.94 5.06 -6.44
C ARG A 292 25.46 4.80 -6.24
N THR A 293 25.14 3.52 -6.11
CA THR A 293 23.84 3.07 -5.62
C THR A 293 23.87 2.92 -4.10
N ILE A 294 22.97 3.60 -3.41
CA ILE A 294 22.75 3.41 -1.98
C ILE A 294 21.60 2.45 -1.80
N TYR A 295 21.82 1.42 -0.97
CA TYR A 295 20.81 0.44 -0.63
C TYR A 295 20.34 0.68 0.81
N VAL A 296 19.17 1.29 0.96
CA VAL A 296 18.56 1.50 2.28
C VAL A 296 18.11 0.14 2.84
N PRO A 297 18.57 -0.26 4.04
CA PRO A 297 18.05 -1.45 4.71
C PRO A 297 16.56 -1.27 4.94
N PHE A 298 15.76 -2.20 4.45
CA PHE A 298 14.31 -2.09 4.48
C PHE A 298 13.71 -3.29 5.19
N ARG A 299 12.83 -3.03 6.16
CA ARG A 299 12.09 -4.04 6.90
C ARG A 299 10.69 -4.12 6.30
N GLY A 300 10.41 -5.21 5.59
CA GLY A 300 9.08 -5.46 5.04
C GLY A 300 8.05 -5.78 6.12
N LEU A 301 6.77 -5.63 5.76
CA LEU A 301 5.64 -6.06 6.58
C LEU A 301 5.79 -7.57 6.90
N LEU A 302 5.81 -7.87 8.19
CA LEU A 302 5.81 -9.23 8.70
C LEU A 302 4.40 -9.81 8.65
N PRO A 303 4.26 -11.13 8.49
CA PRO A 303 2.96 -11.78 8.61
C PRO A 303 2.45 -11.72 10.05
N GLY A 304 1.13 -11.58 10.20
CA GLY A 304 0.45 -11.80 11.47
C GLY A 304 0.52 -13.28 11.86
N LEU A 305 0.84 -13.58 13.12
CA LEU A 305 1.10 -14.94 13.60
C LEU A 305 0.25 -15.25 14.84
N ASP A 306 -0.50 -16.34 14.76
CA ASP A 306 -1.18 -16.99 15.89
C ASP A 306 -0.57 -18.38 16.09
N MET A 307 0.20 -18.52 17.16
CA MET A 307 0.93 -19.75 17.48
C MET A 307 0.73 -20.09 18.97
N PRO A 308 -0.19 -21.01 19.31
CA PRO A 308 -0.44 -21.35 20.70
C PRO A 308 0.75 -22.09 21.32
N ALA A 309 0.98 -21.83 22.61
CA ALA A 309 2.06 -22.49 23.35
C ALA A 309 1.87 -24.02 23.37
N PRO A 310 2.96 -24.80 23.26
CA PRO A 310 2.89 -26.26 23.39
C PRO A 310 2.29 -26.70 24.72
N THR A 311 1.48 -27.77 24.67
CA THR A 311 0.69 -28.24 25.83
C THR A 311 1.36 -29.35 26.64
N GLY A 312 2.56 -29.77 26.26
CA GLY A 312 3.37 -30.75 26.98
C GLY A 312 4.71 -31.00 26.31
N ALA A 313 5.47 -31.96 26.84
CA ALA A 313 6.81 -32.28 26.35
C ALA A 313 6.78 -33.01 24.99
N PHE A 314 7.82 -32.79 24.18
CA PHE A 314 8.03 -33.47 22.90
C PHE A 314 8.94 -34.70 23.08
N ARG A 315 8.77 -35.69 22.21
CA ARG A 315 9.62 -36.90 22.23
C ARG A 315 11.01 -36.58 21.71
N ALA A 316 12.05 -37.15 22.32
CA ALA A 316 13.44 -36.95 21.90
C ALA A 316 13.75 -37.59 20.54
N GLY A 317 14.51 -36.88 19.70
CA GLY A 317 15.08 -37.37 18.45
C GLY A 317 14.12 -37.52 17.27
N VAL A 318 12.91 -36.95 17.35
CA VAL A 318 11.89 -37.00 16.30
C VAL A 318 11.55 -35.62 15.75
N ASP A 319 10.89 -35.57 14.61
CA ASP A 319 10.34 -34.33 14.07
C ASP A 319 9.07 -33.99 14.87
N GLY A 320 9.16 -32.95 15.70
CA GLY A 320 8.03 -32.41 16.45
C GLY A 320 7.14 -31.56 15.55
N VAL A 321 5.85 -31.47 15.90
CA VAL A 321 4.89 -30.60 15.20
C VAL A 321 4.23 -29.61 16.15
N ILE A 322 4.13 -28.36 15.70
CA ILE A 322 3.35 -27.32 16.35
C ILE A 322 2.42 -26.69 15.31
N PRO A 323 1.10 -26.72 15.53
CA PRO A 323 0.18 -25.97 14.69
C PRO A 323 0.37 -24.47 14.93
N TYR A 324 0.38 -23.69 13.85
CA TYR A 324 0.35 -22.23 13.89
C TYR A 324 -0.50 -21.71 12.74
N ARG A 325 -0.84 -20.44 12.77
CA ARG A 325 -1.68 -19.80 11.77
C ARG A 325 -1.11 -18.45 11.41
N ILE A 326 -1.12 -18.17 10.12
CA ILE A 326 -0.82 -16.84 9.60
C ILE A 326 -2.16 -16.11 9.46
N THR A 327 -2.30 -15.01 10.19
CA THR A 327 -3.55 -14.24 10.30
C THR A 327 -3.59 -13.08 9.29
N GLU A 328 -2.41 -12.62 8.86
CA GLU A 328 -2.23 -11.55 7.87
C GLU A 328 -1.00 -11.89 7.03
N GLU A 329 -1.04 -11.68 5.71
CA GLU A 329 0.13 -11.93 4.86
C GLU A 329 1.17 -10.82 4.99
N GLY A 330 2.43 -11.22 5.19
CA GLY A 330 3.56 -10.32 5.03
C GLY A 330 3.95 -10.15 3.56
N LEU A 331 4.94 -9.30 3.28
CA LEU A 331 5.46 -9.12 1.92
C LEU A 331 6.17 -10.38 1.36
N ALA A 332 6.57 -11.31 2.23
CA ALA A 332 7.17 -12.59 1.89
C ALA A 332 6.25 -13.75 2.26
N THR A 333 5.83 -14.51 1.25
CA THR A 333 4.94 -15.68 1.39
C THR A 333 5.60 -16.99 0.92
N GLY A 334 6.91 -16.96 0.60
CA GLY A 334 7.67 -18.07 0.04
C GLY A 334 8.38 -18.95 1.08
N GLY A 335 8.50 -20.26 0.78
CA GLY A 335 8.93 -21.33 1.70
C GLY A 335 10.41 -21.36 2.13
N GLY A 336 11.07 -20.20 2.24
CA GLY A 336 12.42 -20.06 2.80
C GLY A 336 12.61 -18.84 3.69
N ASP A 337 11.57 -18.02 3.85
CA ASP A 337 11.70 -16.68 4.43
C ASP A 337 11.55 -16.68 5.95
N PHE A 338 10.86 -17.70 6.48
CA PHE A 338 10.63 -17.90 7.90
C PHE A 338 11.10 -19.29 8.32
N VAL A 339 11.61 -19.40 9.53
CA VAL A 339 12.14 -20.64 10.08
C VAL A 339 11.74 -20.82 11.54
N PHE A 340 11.55 -22.07 11.93
CA PHE A 340 11.71 -22.48 13.31
C PHE A 340 13.19 -22.74 13.54
N SER A 341 13.75 -22.18 14.61
CA SER A 341 15.08 -22.56 15.09
C SER A 341 14.98 -23.10 16.50
N LEU A 342 15.68 -24.21 16.75
CA LEU A 342 15.83 -24.76 18.08
C LEU A 342 17.20 -24.39 18.64
N LEU A 343 17.20 -23.79 19.82
CA LEU A 343 18.35 -23.15 20.44
C LEU A 343 18.52 -23.59 21.91
N PRO A 344 19.72 -23.46 22.48
CA PRO A 344 19.91 -23.49 23.93
C PRO A 344 19.14 -22.35 24.62
N LEU A 345 18.71 -22.53 25.87
CA LEU A 345 17.99 -21.52 26.64
C LEU A 345 18.76 -20.21 26.86
N ASP A 346 20.09 -20.27 26.82
CA ASP A 346 20.99 -19.13 27.01
C ASP A 346 21.44 -18.48 25.69
N ALA A 347 20.82 -18.83 24.56
CA ALA A 347 21.12 -18.25 23.26
C ALA A 347 20.85 -16.74 23.23
N THR A 348 21.76 -15.97 22.64
CA THR A 348 21.61 -14.50 22.52
C THR A 348 21.03 -14.06 21.18
N ASP A 349 21.20 -14.87 20.13
CA ASP A 349 20.64 -14.62 18.79
C ASP A 349 20.21 -15.93 18.11
N THR A 350 19.47 -15.82 17.02
CA THR A 350 18.87 -16.94 16.28
C THR A 350 19.88 -17.90 15.62
N THR A 351 21.18 -17.59 15.66
CA THR A 351 22.26 -18.41 15.11
C THR A 351 23.19 -18.98 16.19
N ASP A 352 23.11 -18.49 17.44
CA ASP A 352 23.95 -18.94 18.55
C ASP A 352 23.71 -20.42 18.89
N ARG A 353 24.71 -21.26 18.56
CA ARG A 353 24.71 -22.71 18.82
C ARG A 353 23.41 -23.39 18.39
N ARG A 354 22.84 -22.94 17.26
CA ARG A 354 21.58 -23.46 16.74
C ARG A 354 21.65 -24.98 16.53
N ILE A 355 20.74 -25.68 17.19
CA ILE A 355 20.66 -27.15 17.23
C ILE A 355 20.03 -27.67 15.94
N ASP A 356 18.91 -27.06 15.55
CA ASP A 356 18.18 -27.41 14.34
C ASP A 356 17.47 -26.17 13.77
N TYR A 357 17.13 -26.21 12.49
CA TYR A 357 16.20 -25.26 11.89
C TYR A 357 15.40 -25.88 10.75
N ALA A 358 14.16 -25.41 10.60
CA ALA A 358 13.25 -25.86 9.55
C ALA A 358 12.48 -24.66 8.99
N THR A 359 12.40 -24.58 7.66
CA THR A 359 11.64 -23.55 6.95
C THR A 359 10.14 -23.71 7.17
N GLN A 360 9.47 -22.59 7.34
CA GLN A 360 8.04 -22.50 7.62
C GLN A 360 7.33 -21.74 6.50
N GLU A 361 6.02 -21.98 6.40
CA GLU A 361 5.16 -21.33 5.42
C GLU A 361 4.56 -20.06 6.05
N SER A 362 4.51 -18.98 5.28
CA SER A 362 4.01 -17.68 5.72
C SER A 362 2.83 -17.18 4.89
N ARG A 363 2.19 -18.07 4.12
CA ARG A 363 0.93 -17.79 3.42
C ARG A 363 -0.22 -17.70 4.40
N LEU A 364 -1.25 -16.93 4.09
CA LEU A 364 -2.44 -16.85 4.93
C LEU A 364 -3.02 -18.25 5.22
N GLY A 365 -3.42 -18.49 6.48
CA GLY A 365 -4.11 -19.73 6.88
C GLY A 365 -3.36 -20.58 7.89
N ALA A 366 -3.91 -21.77 8.16
CA ALA A 366 -3.40 -22.71 9.16
C ALA A 366 -2.29 -23.59 8.59
N HIS A 367 -1.22 -23.75 9.37
CA HIS A 367 -0.02 -24.49 9.01
C HIS A 367 0.40 -25.42 10.13
N VAL A 368 1.19 -26.43 9.76
CA VAL A 368 1.81 -27.36 10.70
C VAL A 368 3.31 -27.15 10.63
N GLY A 369 3.85 -26.54 11.67
CA GLY A 369 5.28 -26.27 11.75
C GLY A 369 6.02 -27.47 12.27
N THR A 370 7.01 -27.91 11.50
CA THR A 370 7.88 -29.02 11.87
C THR A 370 9.22 -28.50 12.36
N PHE A 371 9.82 -29.19 13.32
CA PHE A 371 11.20 -28.95 13.77
C PHE A 371 11.77 -30.25 14.34
N ARG A 372 13.10 -30.42 14.26
CA ARG A 372 13.72 -31.63 14.80
C ARG A 372 14.07 -31.47 16.27
N THR A 373 13.52 -32.34 17.11
CA THR A 373 13.90 -32.42 18.52
C THR A 373 15.28 -33.09 18.67
N PRO A 374 16.09 -32.68 19.66
CA PRO A 374 17.37 -33.30 19.95
C PRO A 374 17.18 -34.69 20.57
N ALA A 375 18.18 -35.53 20.42
CA ALA A 375 18.20 -36.85 21.09
C ALA A 375 18.43 -36.75 22.59
N GLU A 376 19.00 -35.64 23.07
CA GLU A 376 19.22 -35.37 24.49
C GLU A 376 17.95 -34.77 25.11
N PRO A 377 17.40 -35.37 26.18
CA PRO A 377 16.29 -34.79 26.91
C PRO A 377 16.70 -33.50 27.65
N GLY A 378 15.79 -32.55 27.75
CA GLY A 378 16.02 -31.26 28.41
C GLY A 378 15.09 -30.16 27.91
N ASP A 379 15.33 -28.95 28.40
CA ASP A 379 14.59 -27.77 27.99
C ASP A 379 15.35 -26.99 26.91
N TYR A 380 14.63 -26.57 25.88
CA TYR A 380 15.18 -25.88 24.72
C TYR A 380 14.33 -24.67 24.36
N LEU A 381 14.94 -23.69 23.71
CA LEU A 381 14.25 -22.52 23.19
C LEU A 381 13.88 -22.78 21.73
N LEU A 382 12.58 -22.81 21.44
CA LEU A 382 12.07 -22.82 20.07
C LEU A 382 11.67 -21.40 19.69
N VAL A 383 12.17 -20.90 18.55
CA VAL A 383 11.85 -19.56 18.05
C VAL A 383 11.28 -19.62 16.64
N PHE A 384 10.20 -18.88 16.40
CA PHE A 384 9.71 -18.53 15.07
C PHE A 384 10.34 -17.20 14.67
N HIS A 385 11.08 -17.16 13.56
CA HIS A 385 11.67 -15.91 13.08
C HIS A 385 11.89 -15.89 11.57
N ARG A 386 12.12 -14.69 11.03
CA ARG A 386 12.67 -14.51 9.68
C ARG A 386 13.99 -15.25 9.55
N ASN A 387 14.31 -15.77 8.38
CA ASN A 387 15.55 -16.50 8.09
C ASN A 387 16.80 -15.60 8.05
N ALA A 388 17.05 -14.87 9.14
CA ALA A 388 18.13 -13.93 9.36
C ALA A 388 18.68 -14.08 10.79
N GLN A 389 19.87 -13.55 11.02
CA GLN A 389 20.44 -13.43 12.36
C GLN A 389 19.74 -12.28 13.09
N LEU A 390 19.02 -12.60 14.16
CA LEU A 390 18.23 -11.65 14.95
C LEU A 390 18.49 -11.87 16.44
N PRO A 391 18.52 -10.80 17.25
CA PRO A 391 18.38 -10.92 18.70
C PRO A 391 17.13 -11.71 19.09
N ILE A 392 17.19 -12.51 20.16
CA ILE A 392 16.09 -13.39 20.59
C ILE A 392 14.84 -12.60 21.06
N ASP A 393 14.97 -11.33 21.37
CA ASP A 393 13.87 -10.41 21.68
C ASP A 393 13.22 -9.77 20.45
N GLU A 394 13.85 -9.87 19.27
CA GLU A 394 13.31 -9.40 17.99
C GLU A 394 12.67 -10.51 17.13
N VAL A 395 12.61 -11.74 17.64
CA VAL A 395 11.91 -12.86 16.98
C VAL A 395 10.40 -12.69 17.06
N MET A 396 9.66 -13.37 16.17
CA MET A 396 8.21 -13.22 16.10
C MET A 396 7.51 -13.91 17.26
N GLU A 397 7.94 -15.14 17.59
CA GLU A 397 7.37 -15.90 18.69
C GLU A 397 8.42 -16.83 19.30
N ARG A 398 8.31 -17.13 20.60
CA ARG A 398 9.27 -18.01 21.29
C ARG A 398 8.65 -18.81 22.43
N PHE A 399 9.06 -20.07 22.52
CA PHE A 399 8.64 -20.99 23.58
C PHE A 399 9.84 -21.67 24.22
N VAL A 400 9.75 -21.91 25.52
CA VAL A 400 10.54 -22.97 26.15
C VAL A 400 9.78 -24.27 25.93
N ILE A 401 10.42 -25.23 25.26
CA ILE A 401 9.89 -26.57 25.06
C ILE A 401 10.69 -27.58 25.88
N THR A 402 10.01 -28.57 26.42
CA THR A 402 10.65 -29.70 27.12
C THR A 402 10.70 -30.90 26.20
N VAL A 403 11.84 -31.59 26.17
CA VAL A 403 12.09 -32.79 25.37
C VAL A 403 12.35 -33.97 26.31
N GLU A 404 11.60 -35.05 26.13
CA GLU A 404 11.65 -36.25 26.97
C GLU A 404 11.76 -37.53 26.14
N PRO A 405 12.34 -38.62 26.65
CA PRO A 405 12.39 -39.89 25.92
C PRO A 405 11.00 -40.47 25.64
N ARG A 406 10.06 -40.28 26.56
CA ARG A 406 8.68 -40.78 26.48
C ARG A 406 7.72 -39.78 27.13
N PRO A 407 7.26 -38.76 26.40
CA PRO A 407 6.34 -37.76 26.93
C PRO A 407 4.94 -38.34 27.15
N GLU A 408 4.18 -37.70 28.04
CA GLU A 408 2.75 -37.98 28.20
C GLU A 408 1.95 -37.29 27.08
N VAL A 409 1.10 -38.07 26.41
CA VAL A 409 0.14 -37.57 25.43
C VAL A 409 -1.25 -37.97 25.91
N ARG A 410 -2.23 -37.09 25.76
CA ARG A 410 -3.63 -37.36 26.09
C ARG A 410 -4.49 -37.18 24.85
N LEU A 411 -5.34 -38.17 24.60
CA LEU A 411 -6.43 -38.06 23.64
C LEU A 411 -7.70 -37.65 24.40
N ILE A 412 -8.46 -36.75 23.80
CA ILE A 412 -9.76 -36.31 24.28
C ILE A 412 -10.74 -36.61 23.15
N ALA A 413 -11.72 -37.47 23.42
CA ALA A 413 -12.68 -37.96 22.44
C ALA A 413 -13.99 -38.36 23.15
N PRO A 414 -15.13 -38.41 22.44
CA PRO A 414 -16.39 -38.87 22.99
C PRO A 414 -16.32 -40.34 23.41
N PRO A 415 -17.10 -40.76 24.43
CA PRO A 415 -17.17 -42.16 24.84
C PRO A 415 -17.91 -43.03 23.82
N ALA A 416 -18.80 -42.45 23.00
CA ALA A 416 -19.55 -43.17 21.98
C ALA A 416 -19.82 -42.32 20.74
N VAL A 417 -19.92 -42.95 19.57
CA VAL A 417 -20.25 -42.34 18.28
C VAL A 417 -21.13 -43.26 17.44
N GLU A 418 -21.90 -42.68 16.51
CA GLU A 418 -22.68 -43.49 15.58
C GLU A 418 -21.78 -44.28 14.60
N PRO A 419 -22.24 -45.44 14.10
CA PRO A 419 -21.49 -46.21 13.11
C PRO A 419 -21.19 -45.39 11.85
N GLY A 420 -19.91 -45.32 11.46
CA GLY A 420 -19.47 -44.53 10.32
C GLY A 420 -19.36 -43.01 10.56
N ALA A 421 -19.72 -42.52 11.74
CA ALA A 421 -19.64 -41.10 12.08
C ALA A 421 -18.20 -40.60 12.20
N ARG A 422 -18.04 -39.29 12.23
CA ARG A 422 -16.74 -38.67 12.52
C ARG A 422 -16.44 -38.78 14.00
N VAL A 423 -15.18 -39.01 14.32
CA VAL A 423 -14.70 -39.08 15.69
C VAL A 423 -14.00 -37.76 16.01
N PRO A 424 -14.61 -36.87 16.83
CA PRO A 424 -13.90 -35.71 17.37
C PRO A 424 -12.73 -36.18 18.21
N VAL A 425 -11.53 -35.71 17.89
CA VAL A 425 -10.33 -35.98 18.69
C VAL A 425 -9.57 -34.68 18.92
N SER A 426 -9.19 -34.42 20.16
CA SER A 426 -8.20 -33.40 20.52
C SER A 426 -6.99 -34.07 21.15
N ILE A 427 -5.81 -33.53 20.89
CA ILE A 427 -4.55 -34.04 21.43
C ILE A 427 -4.00 -32.99 22.39
N ALA A 428 -3.58 -33.42 23.58
CA ALA A 428 -2.79 -32.61 24.50
C ALA A 428 -1.44 -33.31 24.75
N GLY A 429 -0.36 -32.54 24.74
CA GLY A 429 1.02 -33.05 24.78
C GLY A 429 1.84 -32.64 23.55
N GLY A 430 3.15 -32.90 23.58
CA GLY A 430 4.02 -32.68 22.42
C GLY A 430 3.85 -33.80 21.40
N MET A 431 3.70 -33.41 20.13
CA MET A 431 3.30 -34.30 19.05
C MET A 431 4.46 -34.53 18.08
N GLY A 432 4.57 -35.75 17.54
CA GLY A 432 5.50 -36.10 16.48
C GLY A 432 4.84 -36.13 15.11
N ASN A 433 5.52 -35.61 14.09
CA ASN A 433 5.04 -35.49 12.72
C ASN A 433 4.47 -36.80 12.15
N SER A 434 5.20 -37.91 12.35
CA SER A 434 4.83 -39.22 11.83
C SER A 434 4.06 -40.10 12.81
N ASP A 435 3.73 -39.59 14.01
CA ASP A 435 2.88 -40.31 14.95
C ASP A 435 1.48 -40.50 14.37
N ARG A 436 0.70 -41.42 14.93
CA ARG A 436 -0.60 -41.81 14.37
C ARG A 436 -1.70 -41.88 15.42
N ILE A 437 -2.92 -41.59 14.97
CA ILE A 437 -4.14 -41.92 15.70
C ILE A 437 -4.79 -43.10 14.99
N GLU A 438 -5.02 -44.18 15.73
CA GLU A 438 -5.52 -45.45 15.21
C GLU A 438 -6.78 -45.88 15.98
N ILE A 439 -7.70 -46.58 15.30
CA ILE A 439 -8.85 -47.25 15.93
C ILE A 439 -8.54 -48.73 16.08
N TRP A 440 -8.57 -49.23 17.30
CA TRP A 440 -8.24 -50.61 17.66
C TRP A 440 -9.48 -51.37 18.15
N ARG A 441 -9.49 -52.67 17.93
CA ARG A 441 -10.42 -53.65 18.52
C ARG A 441 -9.60 -54.86 18.98
N ASP A 442 -9.90 -55.40 20.15
CA ASP A 442 -9.22 -56.58 20.70
C ASP A 442 -7.68 -56.45 20.75
N GLY A 443 -7.18 -55.24 21.01
CA GLY A 443 -5.74 -54.96 21.12
C GLY A 443 -4.99 -54.87 19.78
N ALA A 444 -5.69 -54.78 18.65
CA ALA A 444 -5.08 -54.59 17.34
C ALA A 444 -5.81 -53.51 16.53
N MET A 445 -5.08 -52.84 15.63
CA MET A 445 -5.65 -51.87 14.70
C MET A 445 -6.71 -52.55 13.81
N VAL A 446 -7.89 -51.93 13.72
CA VAL A 446 -9.03 -52.44 12.95
C VAL A 446 -8.73 -52.43 11.46
N SER A 447 -8.24 -51.29 10.95
CA SER A 447 -7.85 -51.15 9.56
C SER A 447 -6.94 -49.95 9.33
N TRP A 448 -6.06 -50.07 8.32
CA TRP A 448 -5.07 -49.05 7.97
C TRP A 448 -5.72 -47.79 7.35
N ASP A 449 -6.86 -47.93 6.66
CA ASP A 449 -7.64 -46.81 6.09
C ASP A 449 -8.28 -45.93 7.18
N ARG A 450 -8.37 -46.45 8.40
CA ARG A 450 -8.88 -45.76 9.61
C ARG A 450 -7.77 -45.28 10.55
N SER A 451 -6.53 -45.26 10.06
CA SER A 451 -5.41 -44.57 10.71
C SER A 451 -5.19 -43.19 10.07
N ILE A 452 -4.74 -42.25 10.87
CA ILE A 452 -4.34 -40.92 10.39
C ILE A 452 -3.00 -40.53 11.02
N TYR A 453 -2.09 -40.03 10.18
CA TYR A 453 -0.86 -39.42 10.68
C TYR A 453 -1.19 -38.08 11.32
N VAL A 454 -0.49 -37.73 12.40
CA VAL A 454 -0.67 -36.46 13.09
C VAL A 454 -0.45 -35.28 12.14
N GLN A 455 0.52 -35.34 11.22
CA GLN A 455 0.69 -34.30 10.21
C GLN A 455 -0.57 -34.13 9.34
N ASP A 456 -1.17 -35.23 8.86
CA ASP A 456 -2.36 -35.22 8.00
C ASP A 456 -3.63 -34.85 8.78
N PHE A 457 -3.60 -35.05 10.11
CA PHE A 457 -4.66 -34.63 11.02
C PHE A 457 -4.75 -33.11 11.14
N PHE A 458 -3.63 -32.40 10.93
CA PHE A 458 -3.58 -30.93 10.97
C PHE A 458 -3.35 -30.28 9.59
N ASP A 459 -3.04 -31.05 8.54
CA ASP A 459 -2.78 -30.52 7.20
C ASP A 459 -4.09 -30.21 6.44
N ASN A 460 -4.33 -28.91 6.22
CA ASN A 460 -5.44 -28.40 5.42
C ASN A 460 -4.99 -27.80 4.06
N ARG A 461 -3.73 -28.03 3.64
CA ARG A 461 -3.13 -27.40 2.45
C ARG A 461 -3.85 -27.72 1.13
N TYR A 462 -4.70 -28.75 1.10
CA TYR A 462 -5.43 -29.19 -0.09
C TYR A 462 -6.93 -29.47 0.13
N GLY A 463 -7.51 -29.14 1.30
CA GLY A 463 -8.90 -29.52 1.62
C GLY A 463 -9.25 -29.44 3.12
N PRO A 464 -10.48 -29.81 3.51
CA PRO A 464 -10.82 -30.04 4.91
C PRO A 464 -9.97 -31.18 5.49
N ALA A 465 -9.59 -31.08 6.78
CA ALA A 465 -8.80 -32.09 7.49
C ALA A 465 -9.40 -33.49 7.26
N LYS A 466 -8.55 -34.49 7.00
CA LYS A 466 -9.03 -35.87 6.81
C LYS A 466 -9.75 -36.33 8.09
N PRO A 467 -11.06 -36.63 8.05
CA PRO A 467 -11.78 -37.03 9.25
C PRO A 467 -11.31 -38.41 9.72
N LEU A 468 -11.15 -38.57 11.03
CA LEU A 468 -11.11 -39.89 11.64
C LEU A 468 -12.53 -40.45 11.67
N LEU A 469 -12.80 -41.52 10.92
CA LEU A 469 -14.13 -42.09 10.79
C LEU A 469 -14.28 -43.35 11.64
N ALA A 470 -15.32 -43.38 12.46
CA ALA A 470 -15.72 -44.55 13.22
C ALA A 470 -15.97 -45.76 12.29
N PRO A 471 -15.64 -46.98 12.72
CA PRO A 471 -16.07 -48.19 12.05
C PRO A 471 -17.58 -48.21 11.76
N THR A 472 -17.99 -48.83 10.67
CA THR A 472 -19.42 -49.01 10.34
C THR A 472 -20.05 -50.17 11.10
N GLU A 473 -19.23 -51.04 11.67
CA GLU A 473 -19.69 -52.13 12.52
C GLU A 473 -19.84 -51.63 13.95
N PRO A 474 -21.02 -51.77 14.57
CA PRO A 474 -21.16 -51.49 15.99
C PRO A 474 -20.24 -52.38 16.86
N GLY A 475 -19.85 -51.88 18.02
CA GLY A 475 -19.13 -52.59 19.07
C GLY A 475 -18.17 -51.70 19.84
N GLU A 476 -17.40 -52.32 20.73
CA GLU A 476 -16.37 -51.63 21.52
C GLU A 476 -15.06 -51.52 20.74
N TYR A 477 -14.49 -50.32 20.77
CA TYR A 477 -13.23 -49.97 20.15
C TYR A 477 -12.37 -49.12 21.11
N GLU A 478 -11.13 -48.87 20.72
CA GLU A 478 -10.22 -47.97 21.42
C GLU A 478 -9.59 -47.01 20.43
N LEU A 479 -9.55 -45.73 20.77
CA LEU A 479 -8.69 -44.74 20.12
C LEU A 479 -7.31 -44.82 20.72
N VAL A 480 -6.29 -44.97 19.87
CA VAL A 480 -4.91 -45.19 20.30
C VAL A 480 -4.00 -44.18 19.63
N TYR A 481 -3.25 -43.42 20.44
CA TYR A 481 -2.14 -42.60 19.94
C TYR A 481 -0.88 -43.47 19.91
N VAL A 482 -0.28 -43.60 18.73
CA VAL A 482 0.88 -44.46 18.48
C VAL A 482 2.08 -43.63 18.05
N PHE A 483 3.15 -43.72 18.83
CA PHE A 483 4.45 -43.14 18.49
C PHE A 483 5.05 -43.83 17.28
N SER A 484 5.52 -43.03 16.32
CA SER A 484 6.27 -43.53 15.17
C SER A 484 7.65 -44.08 15.54
N GLY A 485 8.11 -45.13 14.86
CA GLY A 485 9.45 -45.70 15.06
C GLY A 485 9.66 -46.46 16.38
N LEU A 486 8.61 -46.64 17.18
CA LEU A 486 8.57 -47.56 18.32
C LEU A 486 7.66 -48.74 17.98
N ASP A 487 7.92 -49.90 18.59
CA ASP A 487 7.15 -51.13 18.37
C ASP A 487 6.57 -51.67 19.68
N GLY A 488 5.52 -52.48 19.56
CA GLY A 488 4.90 -53.17 20.69
C GLY A 488 4.26 -52.20 21.70
N PRO A 489 4.21 -52.56 23.00
CA PRO A 489 3.60 -51.73 24.04
C PRO A 489 4.24 -50.35 24.17
N ASP A 490 5.51 -50.22 23.82
CA ASP A 490 6.24 -48.97 23.93
C ASP A 490 5.80 -47.95 22.87
N ALA A 491 5.18 -48.39 21.77
CA ALA A 491 4.62 -47.52 20.75
C ALA A 491 3.32 -46.82 21.20
N VAL A 492 2.59 -47.38 22.17
CA VAL A 492 1.30 -46.85 22.60
C VAL A 492 1.50 -45.73 23.63
N ALA A 493 1.14 -44.50 23.27
CA ALA A 493 1.26 -43.33 24.14
C ALA A 493 -0.01 -43.07 24.96
N ALA A 494 -1.18 -43.22 24.35
CA ALA A 494 -2.48 -42.96 24.96
C ALA A 494 -3.53 -43.92 24.43
N ARG A 495 -4.54 -44.24 25.26
CA ARG A 495 -5.70 -45.06 24.88
C ARG A 495 -6.97 -44.45 25.48
N VAL A 496 -8.02 -44.35 24.69
CA VAL A 496 -9.34 -43.89 25.12
C VAL A 496 -10.38 -44.87 24.57
N PRO A 497 -11.32 -45.38 25.40
CA PRO A 497 -12.40 -46.24 24.92
C PRO A 497 -13.32 -45.47 23.97
N LEU A 498 -13.81 -46.16 22.94
CA LEU A 498 -14.76 -45.63 21.97
C LEU A 498 -15.81 -46.70 21.66
N THR A 499 -17.05 -46.47 22.07
CA THR A 499 -18.17 -47.31 21.65
C THR A 499 -18.72 -46.83 20.31
N VAL A 500 -18.91 -47.74 19.37
CA VAL A 500 -19.52 -47.45 18.07
C VAL A 500 -20.88 -48.14 18.03
N GLY A 501 -21.97 -47.41 17.85
CA GLY A 501 -23.33 -47.97 17.88
C GLY A 501 -24.26 -47.23 18.84
N GLU A 502 -25.35 -47.88 19.24
CA GLU A 502 -26.22 -47.34 20.29
C GLU A 502 -25.37 -47.14 21.54
N VAL A 503 -25.34 -45.90 22.03
CA VAL A 503 -24.74 -45.55 23.33
C VAL A 503 -25.28 -46.57 24.34
N PRO A 504 -24.43 -47.40 24.96
CA PRO A 504 -24.93 -48.32 25.95
C PRO A 504 -25.64 -47.49 27.01
N GLU A 505 -26.93 -47.72 27.21
CA GLU A 505 -27.58 -47.31 28.46
C GLU A 505 -26.70 -47.88 29.57
N LEU A 506 -25.97 -47.01 30.27
CA LEU A 506 -25.17 -47.42 31.42
C LEU A 506 -26.10 -48.23 32.34
N ASP A 507 -25.73 -49.50 32.55
CA ASP A 507 -26.52 -50.49 33.27
C ASP A 507 -27.22 -49.87 34.48
N ALA A 508 -28.56 -49.88 34.42
CA ALA A 508 -29.50 -49.34 35.42
C ALA A 508 -29.54 -50.16 36.73
N ALA A 509 -28.38 -50.57 37.25
CA ALA A 509 -28.24 -51.34 38.47
C ALA A 509 -27.40 -50.63 39.55
N VAL A 510 -27.30 -49.29 39.52
CA VAL A 510 -27.04 -48.49 40.73
C VAL A 510 -27.90 -47.22 40.69
N SER A 511 -29.12 -47.37 41.20
CA SER A 511 -29.95 -46.36 41.89
C SER A 511 -29.86 -44.88 41.47
N THR A 512 -30.99 -44.43 40.90
CA THR A 512 -31.56 -43.06 40.90
C THR A 512 -30.92 -41.99 40.03
N ALA A 513 -31.00 -42.16 38.71
CA ALA A 513 -31.24 -41.07 37.75
C ALA A 513 -31.83 -41.67 36.45
N THR A 514 -32.90 -41.08 35.92
CA THR A 514 -33.54 -41.45 34.65
C THR A 514 -32.67 -40.90 33.50
N PRO A 515 -32.54 -41.56 32.33
CA PRO A 515 -31.41 -41.35 31.42
C PRO A 515 -31.55 -40.08 30.56
N ALA A 516 -30.41 -39.43 30.31
CA ALA A 516 -30.26 -38.38 29.30
C ALA A 516 -30.41 -39.00 27.90
N ALA A 517 -31.66 -39.12 27.46
CA ALA A 517 -31.97 -39.28 26.06
C ALA A 517 -31.37 -38.10 25.27
N ILE A 518 -30.89 -38.42 24.08
CA ILE A 518 -30.74 -37.47 22.97
C ILE A 518 -32.09 -36.72 22.85
N GLN A 519 -32.18 -35.54 23.46
CA GLN A 519 -33.32 -34.66 23.28
C GLN A 519 -32.85 -33.46 22.47
N LYS A 520 -33.09 -33.54 21.16
CA LYS A 520 -33.62 -32.37 20.47
C LYS A 520 -34.88 -31.98 21.23
N ALA A 521 -34.98 -30.75 21.74
CA ALA A 521 -36.16 -30.34 22.49
C ALA A 521 -37.41 -30.52 21.63
N ASP A 522 -38.25 -31.51 21.96
CA ASP A 522 -39.49 -31.75 21.25
C ASP A 522 -40.48 -30.62 21.55
N ALA A 523 -41.00 -30.03 20.48
CA ALA A 523 -42.12 -29.11 20.51
C ALA A 523 -43.39 -29.84 21.00
N ALA A 524 -43.61 -29.84 22.31
CA ALA A 524 -44.89 -29.82 23.04
C ALA A 524 -44.90 -30.76 24.28
N ALA A 525 -44.49 -30.24 25.44
CA ALA A 525 -45.06 -30.63 26.73
C ALA A 525 -45.08 -29.42 27.69
N GLN A 526 -46.22 -29.23 28.35
CA GLN A 526 -46.61 -27.99 29.04
C GLN A 526 -45.84 -27.71 30.36
N ALA A 527 -45.47 -26.43 30.47
CA ALA A 527 -45.52 -25.56 31.66
C ALA A 527 -44.58 -25.83 32.85
N THR A 528 -43.41 -25.17 32.81
CA THR A 528 -42.96 -24.23 33.86
C THR A 528 -42.16 -23.10 33.20
N ASP A 529 -42.51 -21.86 33.55
CA ASP A 529 -41.98 -20.60 33.02
C ASP A 529 -40.44 -20.49 33.01
N GLN A 530 -39.92 -19.94 31.91
CA GLN A 530 -38.57 -19.38 31.67
C GLN A 530 -37.41 -20.33 31.29
N VAL A 531 -37.44 -20.94 30.10
CA VAL A 531 -36.24 -21.17 29.27
C VAL A 531 -36.63 -20.99 27.80
N ASN A 532 -35.88 -20.19 27.04
CA ASN A 532 -36.13 -19.77 25.66
C ASN A 532 -36.26 -20.94 24.66
N GLU A 533 -37.05 -20.73 23.60
CA GLU A 533 -37.25 -21.63 22.45
C GLU A 533 -35.99 -21.84 21.57
N ASP A 534 -34.81 -21.38 22.00
CA ASP A 534 -33.58 -21.31 21.19
C ASP A 534 -32.43 -22.22 21.67
N VAL A 535 -32.63 -23.12 22.65
CA VAL A 535 -31.57 -24.03 23.15
C VAL A 535 -31.50 -25.32 22.31
N ALA A 536 -30.35 -25.63 21.71
CA ALA A 536 -30.16 -26.81 20.86
C ALA A 536 -29.39 -27.95 21.53
N PHE A 537 -28.30 -27.65 22.23
CA PHE A 537 -27.47 -28.64 22.92
C PHE A 537 -27.19 -28.18 24.35
N THR A 538 -27.18 -29.10 25.31
CA THR A 538 -26.92 -28.81 26.73
C THR A 538 -26.02 -29.86 27.35
N CYS A 539 -25.06 -29.45 28.17
CA CYS A 539 -24.27 -30.33 29.02
C CYS A 539 -24.64 -30.10 30.49
N ALA A 540 -25.13 -31.12 31.18
CA ALA A 540 -25.59 -30.97 32.56
C ALA A 540 -24.42 -30.60 33.49
N ALA A 541 -24.69 -29.78 34.51
CA ALA A 541 -23.67 -29.25 35.41
C ALA A 541 -23.01 -30.33 36.30
N ASP A 542 -23.67 -31.47 36.50
CA ASP A 542 -23.18 -32.62 37.26
C ASP A 542 -22.39 -33.63 36.41
N GLU A 543 -22.21 -33.37 35.10
CA GLU A 543 -21.40 -34.22 34.23
C GLU A 543 -19.91 -34.16 34.62
N PRO A 544 -19.23 -35.32 34.78
CA PRO A 544 -17.83 -35.36 35.18
C PRO A 544 -16.86 -34.98 34.05
N PHE A 545 -17.33 -34.89 32.80
CA PHE A 545 -16.54 -34.61 31.61
C PHE A 545 -17.29 -33.69 30.63
N PRO A 546 -16.60 -32.98 29.71
CA PRO A 546 -17.26 -32.24 28.65
C PRO A 546 -18.15 -33.13 27.77
N CYS A 547 -19.31 -32.61 27.38
CA CYS A 547 -20.24 -33.29 26.48
C CYS A 547 -19.88 -32.99 25.03
N PHE A 548 -19.69 -34.02 24.20
CA PHE A 548 -19.30 -33.87 22.80
C PHE A 548 -20.51 -33.91 21.88
N PHE A 549 -20.49 -33.06 20.87
CA PHE A 549 -21.56 -32.95 19.88
C PHE A 549 -20.97 -32.96 18.47
N ASP A 550 -21.61 -33.70 17.58
CA ASP A 550 -21.45 -33.66 16.13
C ASP A 550 -22.79 -33.19 15.59
N ASP A 551 -22.84 -31.98 15.05
CA ASP A 551 -24.02 -31.50 14.34
C ASP A 551 -23.86 -31.84 12.86
N PRO A 552 -24.50 -32.89 12.32
CA PRO A 552 -24.32 -33.29 10.93
C PRO A 552 -24.94 -32.29 9.94
N ALA A 553 -25.85 -31.41 10.38
CA ALA A 553 -26.51 -30.43 9.52
C ALA A 553 -25.54 -29.34 9.07
N THR A 554 -24.74 -28.82 10.02
CA THR A 554 -23.64 -27.93 9.67
C THR A 554 -22.39 -28.75 9.38
N GLY A 555 -22.06 -29.79 10.12
CA GLY A 555 -20.75 -30.45 10.11
C GLY A 555 -19.80 -29.87 11.16
N LEU A 556 -20.33 -29.10 12.11
CA LEU A 556 -19.62 -28.59 13.27
C LEU A 556 -19.53 -29.70 14.33
N VAL A 557 -18.32 -29.92 14.81
CA VAL A 557 -18.03 -30.85 15.90
C VAL A 557 -17.41 -30.06 17.04
N PHE A 558 -17.91 -30.22 18.27
CA PHE A 558 -17.48 -29.43 19.42
C PHE A 558 -17.66 -30.16 20.75
N ALA A 559 -17.08 -29.63 21.83
CA ALA A 559 -17.26 -30.13 23.19
C ALA A 559 -17.76 -29.01 24.12
N LEU A 560 -18.91 -29.22 24.77
CA LEU A 560 -19.43 -28.32 25.78
C LEU A 560 -18.87 -28.63 27.17
N PRO A 561 -18.41 -27.62 27.91
CA PRO A 561 -18.13 -27.77 29.34
C PRO A 561 -19.40 -28.17 30.12
N PRO A 562 -19.27 -28.92 31.24
CA PRO A 562 -20.39 -29.15 32.16
C PRO A 562 -21.05 -27.84 32.59
N GLY A 563 -22.39 -27.77 32.53
CA GLY A 563 -23.15 -26.58 32.87
C GLY A 563 -23.24 -25.54 31.76
N TRP A 564 -22.90 -25.88 30.52
CA TRP A 564 -23.02 -25.00 29.36
C TRP A 564 -24.04 -25.52 28.34
N ALA A 565 -24.62 -24.60 27.58
CA ALA A 565 -25.59 -24.88 26.54
C ALA A 565 -25.30 -24.05 25.28
N THR A 566 -25.93 -24.42 24.16
CA THR A 566 -25.84 -23.67 22.90
C THR A 566 -27.18 -23.34 22.29
N ASP A 567 -27.19 -22.36 21.40
CA ASP A 567 -28.21 -22.24 20.37
C ASP A 567 -27.97 -23.24 19.22
N MET A 568 -28.88 -23.25 18.23
CA MET A 568 -28.76 -24.16 17.08
C MET A 568 -27.61 -23.71 16.17
N PRO A 569 -26.58 -24.55 15.94
CA PRO A 569 -25.53 -24.21 15.00
C PRO A 569 -26.14 -23.96 13.62
N THR A 570 -25.74 -22.87 12.99
CA THR A 570 -26.18 -22.52 11.64
C THR A 570 -24.98 -22.40 10.73
N ARG A 571 -25.07 -23.02 9.55
CA ARG A 571 -24.06 -22.88 8.52
C ARG A 571 -24.57 -21.90 7.48
N GLU A 572 -23.80 -20.86 7.23
CA GLU A 572 -24.09 -19.97 6.10
C GLU A 572 -24.05 -20.78 4.79
N ALA A 573 -25.05 -20.57 3.94
CA ALA A 573 -25.22 -21.38 2.74
C ALA A 573 -23.94 -21.36 1.91
N ALA A 574 -23.34 -22.54 1.75
CA ALA A 574 -22.29 -22.75 0.77
C ALA A 574 -22.91 -22.49 -0.59
N THR A 575 -22.24 -21.70 -1.39
CA THR A 575 -22.63 -21.58 -2.77
C THR A 575 -22.24 -22.90 -3.50
N ALA A 576 -22.96 -23.30 -4.55
CA ALA A 576 -23.03 -24.67 -5.10
C ALA A 576 -21.72 -25.33 -5.61
N GLY A 577 -20.86 -25.83 -4.72
CA GLY A 577 -19.55 -26.41 -5.05
C GLY A 577 -18.37 -25.80 -4.30
N GLY A 578 -18.62 -24.70 -3.57
CA GLY A 578 -17.66 -24.06 -2.68
C GLY A 578 -17.48 -24.81 -1.36
N ARG A 579 -16.43 -24.43 -0.62
CA ARG A 579 -16.25 -24.88 0.77
C ARG A 579 -17.49 -24.45 1.59
N PRO A 580 -17.96 -25.31 2.50
CA PRO A 580 -19.14 -25.02 3.30
C PRO A 580 -18.94 -23.73 4.12
N GLY A 581 -19.90 -22.79 4.10
CA GLY A 581 -19.78 -21.46 4.74
C GLY A 581 -19.54 -21.54 6.26
N PRO A 582 -19.10 -20.46 6.93
CA PRO A 582 -18.74 -20.53 8.35
C PRO A 582 -19.92 -20.96 9.22
N VAL A 583 -19.64 -21.78 10.24
CA VAL A 583 -20.66 -22.17 11.23
C VAL A 583 -20.71 -21.14 12.34
N ARG A 584 -21.92 -20.68 12.65
CA ARG A 584 -22.22 -19.78 13.75
C ARG A 584 -22.94 -20.53 14.86
N VAL A 585 -22.52 -20.30 16.09
CA VAL A 585 -23.14 -20.87 17.29
C VAL A 585 -22.80 -20.00 18.51
N THR A 586 -23.77 -19.83 19.38
CA THR A 586 -23.66 -19.15 20.67
C THR A 586 -23.62 -20.19 21.78
N PHE A 587 -22.62 -20.12 22.64
CA PHE A 587 -22.46 -20.91 23.85
C PHE A 587 -22.77 -20.02 25.07
N PHE A 588 -23.55 -20.52 26.02
CA PHE A 588 -23.87 -19.77 27.24
C PHE A 588 -23.87 -20.68 28.46
N SER A 589 -23.42 -20.13 29.61
CA SER A 589 -23.49 -20.84 30.88
C SER A 589 -24.96 -20.98 31.32
N THR A 590 -25.31 -22.16 31.81
CA THR A 590 -26.63 -22.45 32.40
C THR A 590 -26.75 -21.89 33.82
N SER A 591 -25.62 -21.55 34.45
CA SER A 591 -25.58 -20.99 35.81
C SER A 591 -25.52 -19.46 35.82
N ASP A 592 -24.87 -18.86 34.83
CA ASP A 592 -24.85 -17.40 34.58
C ASP A 592 -25.02 -17.10 33.08
N PRO A 593 -26.24 -16.82 32.59
CA PRO A 593 -26.49 -16.57 31.17
C PRO A 593 -25.83 -15.31 30.60
N VAL A 594 -25.17 -14.49 31.42
CA VAL A 594 -24.34 -13.36 30.96
C VAL A 594 -22.98 -13.87 30.44
N GLU A 595 -22.52 -15.03 30.91
CA GLU A 595 -21.34 -15.71 30.39
C GLU A 595 -21.65 -16.35 29.04
N THR A 596 -21.37 -15.59 27.98
CA THR A 596 -21.62 -15.99 26.59
C THR A 596 -20.35 -15.95 25.75
N ILE A 597 -20.18 -16.99 24.93
CA ILE A 597 -19.13 -17.14 23.93
C ILE A 597 -19.82 -17.32 22.58
N VAL A 598 -19.36 -16.65 21.52
CA VAL A 598 -19.97 -16.69 20.19
C VAL A 598 -18.92 -17.11 19.17
N LEU A 599 -19.19 -18.19 18.43
CA LEU A 599 -18.42 -18.58 17.26
C LEU A 599 -18.97 -17.87 16.03
N ASN A 600 -18.11 -17.17 15.29
CA ASN A 600 -18.42 -16.38 14.11
C ASN A 600 -19.59 -15.42 14.36
N PRO A 601 -19.41 -14.30 15.09
CA PRO A 601 -20.44 -13.26 15.21
C PRO A 601 -20.58 -12.43 13.92
N HIS A 602 -21.76 -11.93 13.59
CA HIS A 602 -21.97 -11.08 12.39
C HIS A 602 -21.35 -9.67 12.57
N GLN A 603 -21.34 -9.18 13.81
CA GLN A 603 -20.76 -7.91 14.19
C GLN A 603 -20.16 -8.06 15.59
N TRP A 604 -18.86 -7.87 15.73
CA TRP A 604 -18.18 -7.85 17.02
C TRP A 604 -17.23 -6.65 17.07
N THR A 605 -17.26 -5.91 18.18
CA THR A 605 -16.38 -4.76 18.38
C THR A 605 -15.46 -5.05 19.57
N THR A 606 -14.29 -4.42 19.58
CA THR A 606 -13.30 -4.57 20.68
C THR A 606 -13.84 -4.16 22.05
N MET A 607 -14.93 -3.39 22.10
CA MET A 607 -15.63 -3.02 23.34
C MET A 607 -16.45 -4.14 23.97
N ASN A 608 -16.84 -5.17 23.20
CA ASN A 608 -17.65 -6.28 23.71
C ASN A 608 -16.81 -7.29 24.48
N GLY A 609 -15.55 -7.48 24.10
CA GLY A 609 -14.61 -8.39 24.71
C GLY A 609 -13.68 -9.04 23.69
N PRO A 610 -12.70 -9.84 24.15
CA PRO A 610 -11.68 -10.42 23.28
C PRO A 610 -12.26 -11.53 22.39
N CYS A 611 -11.71 -11.63 21.17
CA CYS A 611 -11.92 -12.76 20.28
C CYS A 611 -10.63 -13.57 20.13
N ILE A 612 -10.80 -14.88 20.02
CA ILE A 612 -9.75 -15.81 19.62
C ILE A 612 -10.14 -16.27 18.22
N GLU A 613 -9.38 -15.85 17.23
CA GLU A 613 -9.59 -16.29 15.86
C GLU A 613 -9.07 -17.73 15.70
N MET A 614 -9.94 -18.65 15.30
CA MET A 614 -9.65 -20.09 15.20
C MET A 614 -10.35 -20.69 13.97
N GLN A 615 -10.19 -21.98 13.67
CA GLN A 615 -11.04 -22.65 12.68
C GLN A 615 -12.29 -23.21 13.39
N PRO A 616 -13.54 -22.95 12.93
CA PRO A 616 -13.94 -22.32 11.66
C PRO A 616 -14.18 -20.80 11.67
N GLY A 617 -13.71 -20.09 12.68
CA GLY A 617 -13.57 -18.63 12.64
C GLY A 617 -13.50 -18.03 14.05
N ASP A 618 -14.05 -16.84 14.27
CA ASP A 618 -13.82 -16.09 15.51
C ASP A 618 -14.60 -16.64 16.70
N LEU A 619 -13.91 -17.08 17.75
CA LEU A 619 -14.52 -17.41 19.03
C LEU A 619 -14.41 -16.23 19.99
N CYS A 620 -15.50 -15.47 20.12
CA CYS A 620 -15.53 -14.23 20.86
C CYS A 620 -16.23 -14.38 22.21
N GLN A 621 -15.65 -13.86 23.29
CA GLN A 621 -16.28 -13.81 24.61
C GLN A 621 -16.51 -12.38 25.06
N PHE A 622 -17.54 -12.18 25.88
CA PHE A 622 -17.63 -10.95 26.66
C PHE A 622 -16.52 -10.88 27.71
N ALA A 623 -16.05 -9.68 28.05
CA ALA A 623 -15.01 -9.51 29.07
C ALA A 623 -15.48 -10.09 30.42
N SER A 624 -14.78 -11.10 30.92
CA SER A 624 -15.10 -11.81 32.17
C SER A 624 -13.82 -12.27 32.87
N ASP A 625 -13.79 -12.12 34.19
CA ASP A 625 -12.72 -12.62 35.07
C ASP A 625 -13.06 -14.00 35.68
N SER A 626 -14.11 -14.64 35.19
CA SER A 626 -14.63 -15.89 35.73
C SER A 626 -13.72 -17.08 35.40
N PRO A 627 -13.36 -17.91 36.40
CA PRO A 627 -12.68 -19.17 36.16
C PRO A 627 -13.51 -20.13 35.30
N GLU A 628 -14.84 -20.02 35.33
CA GLU A 628 -15.76 -20.81 34.50
C GLU A 628 -15.62 -20.44 33.03
N MET A 629 -15.72 -19.14 32.69
CA MET A 629 -15.47 -18.62 31.35
C MET A 629 -14.08 -19.00 30.81
N ALA A 630 -13.02 -18.82 31.61
CA ALA A 630 -11.67 -19.16 31.20
C ALA A 630 -11.53 -20.65 30.86
N ARG A 631 -12.17 -21.53 31.64
CA ARG A 631 -12.18 -22.97 31.39
C ARG A 631 -13.03 -23.34 30.17
N ALA A 632 -14.14 -22.64 29.98
CA ALA A 632 -15.04 -22.86 28.84
C ALA A 632 -14.34 -22.51 27.51
N ILE A 633 -13.69 -21.34 27.44
CA ILE A 633 -12.89 -20.95 26.27
C ILE A 633 -11.74 -21.93 26.00
N GLU A 634 -11.04 -22.41 27.02
CA GLU A 634 -9.96 -23.40 26.85
C GLU A 634 -10.46 -24.70 26.21
N ILE A 635 -11.64 -25.19 26.63
CA ILE A 635 -12.24 -26.41 26.09
C ILE A 635 -12.75 -26.17 24.66
N LEU A 636 -13.51 -25.10 24.43
CA LEU A 636 -14.14 -24.80 23.15
C LEU A 636 -13.10 -24.50 22.06
N SER A 637 -12.11 -23.65 22.35
CA SER A 637 -11.03 -23.33 21.41
C SER A 637 -10.24 -24.55 20.93
N ARG A 638 -10.18 -25.61 21.73
CA ARG A 638 -9.45 -26.83 21.40
C ARG A 638 -10.30 -27.90 20.74
N ALA A 639 -11.59 -27.91 21.02
CA ALA A 639 -12.50 -28.98 20.62
C ALA A 639 -13.38 -28.64 19.41
N ILE A 640 -13.63 -27.35 19.12
CA ILE A 640 -14.42 -26.95 17.96
C ILE A 640 -13.68 -27.27 16.66
N ARG A 641 -14.35 -27.95 15.73
CA ARG A 641 -13.87 -28.28 14.40
C ARG A 641 -15.00 -28.16 13.40
N ASP A 642 -14.69 -27.60 12.24
CA ASP A 642 -15.58 -27.67 11.08
C ASP A 642 -15.10 -28.76 10.14
N MET A 643 -15.91 -29.78 10.01
CA MET A 643 -15.63 -30.95 9.20
C MET A 643 -16.39 -30.93 7.86
N GLY A 644 -17.14 -29.85 7.58
CA GLY A 644 -18.07 -29.70 6.46
C GLY A 644 -19.28 -30.65 6.53
N PRO A 645 -20.38 -30.45 5.78
CA PRO A 645 -21.53 -31.36 5.81
C PRO A 645 -21.14 -32.77 5.33
N PRO A 646 -21.78 -33.85 5.83
CA PRO A 646 -21.44 -35.22 5.46
C PRO A 646 -21.72 -35.51 3.98
N ALA A 647 -20.82 -36.26 3.33
CA ALA A 647 -20.99 -36.76 1.97
C ALA A 647 -22.09 -37.83 1.93
N GLY A 648 -23.34 -37.40 1.79
CA GLY A 648 -24.50 -38.31 1.78
C GLY A 648 -25.87 -37.65 1.85
N ALA A 649 -25.97 -36.37 2.23
CA ALA A 649 -27.24 -35.62 2.24
C ALA A 649 -27.60 -35.01 0.86
N VAL A 650 -27.08 -35.60 -0.23
CA VAL A 650 -27.57 -35.36 -1.59
C VAL A 650 -28.44 -36.57 -1.95
N GLU A 651 -29.68 -36.61 -1.43
CA GLU A 651 -30.66 -37.55 -1.95
C GLU A 651 -30.97 -37.18 -3.40
N ALA A 652 -30.78 -38.17 -4.27
CA ALA A 652 -31.04 -38.08 -5.69
C ALA A 652 -32.51 -37.69 -5.95
N SER A 653 -32.71 -36.57 -6.66
CA SER A 653 -33.88 -36.44 -7.51
C SER A 653 -33.65 -37.16 -8.85
N PRO A 654 -34.70 -37.75 -9.44
CA PRO A 654 -34.56 -38.84 -10.38
C PRO A 654 -34.14 -38.36 -11.77
N THR A 655 -33.18 -39.09 -12.34
CA THR A 655 -32.89 -39.27 -13.77
C THR A 655 -33.52 -38.22 -14.71
N ALA A 656 -32.73 -37.22 -15.09
CA ALA A 656 -32.92 -36.48 -16.33
C ALA A 656 -31.77 -36.81 -17.27
N THR A 657 -32.15 -37.39 -18.40
CA THR A 657 -31.36 -37.65 -19.59
C THR A 657 -30.59 -36.42 -20.06
N GLY A 658 -29.42 -36.62 -20.70
CA GLY A 658 -28.47 -35.59 -21.09
C GLY A 658 -29.06 -34.30 -21.68
N ASP A 659 -28.66 -33.17 -21.08
CA ASP A 659 -29.10 -31.83 -21.46
C ASP A 659 -27.87 -30.93 -21.67
N GLY A 660 -27.43 -30.80 -22.93
CA GLY A 660 -27.10 -29.51 -23.58
C GLY A 660 -26.13 -28.48 -22.97
N TYR A 661 -25.38 -28.74 -21.90
CA TYR A 661 -24.34 -27.80 -21.45
C TYR A 661 -23.22 -27.75 -22.50
N GLY A 662 -22.84 -26.53 -22.92
CA GLY A 662 -21.81 -26.30 -23.94
C GLY A 662 -20.62 -27.23 -23.70
N GLU A 663 -20.26 -28.00 -24.74
CA GLU A 663 -19.45 -29.22 -24.62
C GLU A 663 -18.39 -29.12 -23.53
N ASP A 664 -18.56 -29.98 -22.53
CA ASP A 664 -17.55 -30.36 -21.56
C ASP A 664 -16.34 -30.93 -22.31
N ARG A 665 -15.48 -30.03 -22.80
CA ARG A 665 -14.19 -30.35 -23.41
C ARG A 665 -13.07 -30.00 -22.44
N MET A 666 -13.18 -30.51 -21.22
CA MET A 666 -11.98 -30.79 -20.41
C MET A 666 -11.26 -32.03 -20.95
N ALA A 667 -10.76 -31.90 -22.18
CA ALA A 667 -9.65 -32.67 -22.70
C ALA A 667 -8.57 -31.65 -23.10
N ALA A 668 -7.71 -31.30 -22.14
CA ALA A 668 -6.37 -30.72 -22.34
C ALA A 668 -6.22 -29.71 -23.51
N ARG A 669 -6.87 -28.55 -23.46
CA ARG A 669 -6.53 -27.41 -24.33
C ARG A 669 -5.44 -26.57 -23.70
N ALA A 670 -4.47 -26.14 -24.51
CA ALA A 670 -3.40 -25.29 -24.05
C ALA A 670 -3.88 -23.83 -24.01
N TRP A 671 -3.28 -23.02 -23.14
CA TRP A 671 -3.57 -21.59 -23.01
C TRP A 671 -3.53 -20.81 -24.35
N SER A 672 -2.74 -21.29 -25.31
CA SER A 672 -2.60 -20.73 -26.67
C SER A 672 -3.87 -20.82 -27.53
N ASP A 673 -4.85 -21.64 -27.13
CA ASP A 673 -5.98 -22.01 -27.98
C ASP A 673 -7.18 -21.08 -27.79
N TYR A 674 -7.12 -20.16 -26.83
CA TYR A 674 -8.18 -19.18 -26.56
C TYR A 674 -7.97 -17.87 -27.34
N PRO A 675 -9.01 -17.36 -28.04
CA PRO A 675 -8.92 -16.17 -28.88
C PRO A 675 -8.77 -14.88 -28.06
N TYR A 676 -9.39 -14.80 -26.89
CA TYR A 676 -9.28 -13.67 -25.95
C TYR A 676 -8.56 -14.16 -24.68
N ARG A 677 -7.42 -13.55 -24.35
CA ARG A 677 -6.57 -13.94 -23.21
C ARG A 677 -5.81 -12.74 -22.66
N CYS A 678 -5.60 -12.68 -21.35
CA CYS A 678 -4.81 -11.63 -20.70
C CYS A 678 -3.53 -12.26 -20.10
N LEU A 679 -2.42 -12.16 -20.83
CA LEU A 679 -1.07 -12.61 -20.42
C LEU A 679 -0.35 -11.49 -19.65
N PRO A 680 0.50 -11.79 -18.65
CA PRO A 680 1.28 -10.78 -17.91
C PRO A 680 2.11 -9.83 -18.80
N ASP A 681 2.50 -10.27 -20.01
CA ASP A 681 3.29 -9.50 -20.98
C ASP A 681 2.44 -8.69 -22.00
N ASP A 682 1.12 -8.86 -22.04
CA ASP A 682 0.21 -8.20 -23.00
C ASP A 682 -0.26 -6.80 -22.54
N HIS A 683 0.32 -6.24 -21.48
CA HIS A 683 -0.24 -5.09 -20.76
C HIS A 683 0.28 -3.72 -21.24
N THR A 684 -0.65 -2.77 -21.41
CA THR A 684 -0.38 -1.32 -21.24
C THR A 684 -0.93 -0.78 -19.90
N ASN A 685 -1.67 -1.59 -19.13
CA ASN A 685 -2.26 -1.37 -17.79
C ASN A 685 -2.69 -2.74 -17.18
N PRO A 686 -2.99 -2.93 -15.86
CA PRO A 686 -3.23 -4.24 -15.23
C PRO A 686 -4.58 -4.91 -15.57
N ILE A 687 -5.24 -4.50 -16.66
CA ILE A 687 -6.49 -5.08 -17.19
C ILE A 687 -6.44 -5.04 -18.73
N CYS A 688 -6.92 -6.10 -19.39
CA CYS A 688 -6.88 -6.19 -20.85
C CYS A 688 -8.24 -5.81 -21.48
N GLU A 689 -8.30 -4.74 -22.28
CA GLU A 689 -9.49 -4.38 -23.07
C GLU A 689 -9.62 -5.31 -24.28
N MET A 690 -10.77 -5.99 -24.38
CA MET A 690 -11.10 -6.91 -25.46
C MET A 690 -12.29 -6.41 -26.25
N LYS A 691 -12.24 -6.61 -27.57
CA LYS A 691 -13.33 -6.25 -28.47
C LYS A 691 -13.52 -7.31 -29.54
N ASP A 692 -14.73 -7.87 -29.58
CA ASP A 692 -15.15 -8.79 -30.63
C ASP A 692 -15.83 -8.01 -31.77
N GLU A 693 -15.28 -8.10 -32.98
CA GLU A 693 -15.77 -7.33 -34.13
C GLU A 693 -17.09 -7.86 -34.70
N GLU A 694 -17.35 -9.16 -34.54
CA GLU A 694 -18.53 -9.83 -35.12
C GLU A 694 -19.80 -9.55 -34.31
N THR A 695 -19.69 -9.62 -32.98
CA THR A 695 -20.80 -9.36 -32.03
C THR A 695 -20.85 -7.92 -31.53
N GLY A 696 -19.75 -7.17 -31.66
CA GLY A 696 -19.61 -5.81 -31.13
C GLY A 696 -19.41 -5.75 -29.61
N LEU A 697 -19.24 -6.90 -28.94
CA LEU A 697 -19.03 -6.99 -27.50
C LEU A 697 -17.66 -6.40 -27.13
N THR A 698 -17.67 -5.42 -26.23
CA THR A 698 -16.48 -4.84 -25.59
C THR A 698 -16.49 -5.21 -24.12
N PHE A 699 -15.38 -5.72 -23.59
CA PHE A 699 -15.25 -6.17 -22.21
C PHE A 699 -13.79 -6.10 -21.74
N PHE A 700 -13.56 -6.22 -20.43
CA PHE A 700 -12.22 -6.26 -19.87
C PHE A 700 -12.00 -7.61 -19.18
N LEU A 701 -10.85 -8.23 -19.42
CA LEU A 701 -10.46 -9.47 -18.76
C LEU A 701 -9.47 -9.19 -17.62
N PRO A 702 -9.65 -9.85 -16.45
CA PRO A 702 -8.62 -9.94 -15.43
C PRO A 702 -7.40 -10.73 -15.92
N GLU A 703 -6.28 -10.57 -15.22
CA GLU A 703 -5.07 -11.38 -15.46
C GLU A 703 -5.37 -12.88 -15.24
N ASN A 704 -4.81 -13.75 -16.08
CA ASN A 704 -5.04 -15.21 -16.08
C ASN A 704 -6.45 -15.68 -16.52
N TRP A 705 -7.28 -14.76 -17.02
CA TRP A 705 -8.57 -15.10 -17.62
C TRP A 705 -8.53 -15.17 -19.15
N VAL A 706 -9.37 -16.06 -19.68
CA VAL A 706 -9.64 -16.23 -21.12
C VAL A 706 -11.13 -16.09 -21.40
N GLY A 707 -11.47 -15.78 -22.64
CA GLY A 707 -12.86 -15.67 -23.08
C GLY A 707 -13.08 -16.30 -24.45
N GLU A 708 -14.27 -16.87 -24.63
CA GLU A 708 -14.83 -17.27 -25.91
C GLU A 708 -16.14 -16.51 -26.15
N VAL A 709 -16.30 -15.94 -27.35
CA VAL A 709 -17.49 -15.15 -27.72
C VAL A 709 -18.22 -15.86 -28.85
N HIS A 710 -19.54 -15.92 -28.74
CA HIS A 710 -20.42 -16.64 -29.64
C HIS A 710 -21.58 -15.74 -30.10
N VAL A 711 -21.89 -15.82 -31.40
CA VAL A 711 -23.08 -15.17 -31.97
C VAL A 711 -24.31 -16.00 -31.61
N ALA A 712 -25.32 -15.38 -30.99
CA ALA A 712 -26.57 -16.03 -30.60
C ALA A 712 -27.79 -15.37 -31.28
N ALA A 713 -28.91 -16.09 -31.36
CA ALA A 713 -30.12 -15.63 -32.07
C ALA A 713 -30.73 -14.34 -31.48
N ASN A 714 -30.50 -14.06 -30.19
CA ASN A 714 -31.06 -12.91 -29.46
C ASN A 714 -29.99 -11.96 -28.91
N GLY A 715 -28.76 -11.98 -29.44
CA GLY A 715 -27.68 -11.10 -28.98
C GLY A 715 -26.32 -11.79 -29.00
N VAL A 716 -25.49 -11.48 -28.01
CA VAL A 716 -24.16 -12.07 -27.83
C VAL A 716 -24.17 -13.04 -26.65
N ARG A 717 -23.49 -14.17 -26.81
CA ARG A 717 -23.13 -15.07 -25.71
C ARG A 717 -21.62 -15.06 -25.54
N ALA A 718 -21.14 -15.18 -24.32
CA ALA A 718 -19.71 -15.32 -24.06
C ALA A 718 -19.48 -16.21 -22.84
N ASP A 719 -18.39 -16.96 -22.86
CA ASP A 719 -17.98 -17.83 -21.79
C ASP A 719 -16.54 -17.45 -21.38
N PHE A 720 -16.36 -17.05 -20.12
CA PHE A 720 -15.10 -16.57 -19.55
C PHE A 720 -14.58 -17.58 -18.53
N PHE A 721 -13.27 -17.83 -18.53
CA PHE A 721 -12.65 -18.85 -17.69
C PHE A 721 -11.32 -18.37 -17.11
N GLU A 722 -10.99 -18.79 -15.91
CA GLU A 722 -9.64 -18.67 -15.38
C GLU A 722 -8.78 -19.89 -15.76
N VAL A 723 -7.56 -19.65 -16.24
CA VAL A 723 -6.70 -20.71 -16.81
C VAL A 723 -5.79 -21.37 -15.76
N THR A 724 -5.59 -20.73 -14.62
CA THR A 724 -4.73 -21.23 -13.53
C THR A 724 -5.52 -21.29 -12.23
N GLY A 725 -5.67 -22.49 -11.64
CA GLY A 725 -6.37 -22.67 -10.36
C GLY A 725 -7.75 -23.31 -10.51
N ASP A 726 -8.72 -22.86 -9.71
CA ASP A 726 -10.02 -23.50 -9.41
C ASP A 726 -11.06 -23.48 -10.56
N ALA A 727 -10.63 -23.28 -11.82
CA ALA A 727 -11.49 -23.31 -13.01
C ALA A 727 -12.76 -22.43 -12.92
N ARG A 728 -12.61 -21.21 -12.39
CA ARG A 728 -13.69 -20.21 -12.27
C ARG A 728 -14.24 -19.84 -13.64
N SER A 729 -15.55 -19.63 -13.75
CA SER A 729 -16.18 -19.24 -15.01
C SER A 729 -17.32 -18.23 -14.87
N ALA A 730 -17.52 -17.44 -15.92
CA ALA A 730 -18.65 -16.54 -16.05
C ALA A 730 -19.25 -16.63 -17.45
N HIS A 731 -20.57 -16.64 -17.55
CA HIS A 731 -21.31 -16.95 -18.76
C HIS A 731 -22.31 -15.83 -19.06
N LEU A 732 -22.10 -15.10 -20.16
CA LEU A 732 -23.00 -14.06 -20.64
C LEU A 732 -24.10 -14.68 -21.51
N ASN A 733 -25.36 -14.42 -21.16
CA ASN A 733 -26.57 -14.90 -21.85
C ASN A 733 -26.53 -16.42 -22.14
N PRO A 734 -26.33 -17.29 -21.13
CA PRO A 734 -26.32 -18.73 -21.33
C PRO A 734 -27.68 -19.24 -21.79
N GLU A 735 -27.70 -20.24 -22.68
CA GLU A 735 -28.94 -20.83 -23.21
C GLU A 735 -29.75 -21.56 -22.13
N THR A 736 -29.06 -22.17 -21.18
CA THR A 736 -29.63 -22.85 -20.01
C THR A 736 -28.80 -22.50 -18.78
N TRP A 737 -29.46 -22.24 -17.65
CA TRP A 737 -28.81 -21.95 -16.37
C TRP A 737 -29.51 -22.75 -15.24
N PRO A 738 -28.78 -23.48 -14.36
CA PRO A 738 -29.36 -24.47 -13.46
C PRO A 738 -30.28 -23.90 -12.37
N THR A 739 -30.20 -22.60 -12.08
CA THR A 739 -31.02 -21.90 -11.10
C THR A 739 -31.57 -20.63 -11.72
N PRO A 740 -32.88 -20.48 -11.93
CA PRO A 740 -33.41 -19.18 -12.37
C PRO A 740 -33.09 -18.17 -11.27
N ASP A 741 -32.28 -17.16 -11.60
CA ASP A 741 -31.94 -15.97 -10.79
C ASP A 741 -30.82 -16.08 -9.73
N SER A 742 -30.29 -17.26 -9.40
CA SER A 742 -29.13 -17.34 -8.48
C SER A 742 -27.80 -17.22 -9.26
N GLY A 743 -26.98 -16.22 -8.88
CA GLY A 743 -25.68 -15.95 -9.52
C GLY A 743 -25.70 -15.21 -10.84
N CYS A 744 -26.86 -14.74 -11.26
CA CYS A 744 -27.02 -13.95 -12.46
C CYS A 744 -27.10 -12.46 -12.15
N PHE A 745 -26.33 -11.67 -12.89
CA PHE A 745 -26.22 -10.24 -12.72
C PHE A 745 -26.55 -9.49 -14.01
N SER A 746 -27.34 -8.43 -13.91
CA SER A 746 -27.60 -7.56 -15.06
C SER A 746 -26.36 -6.77 -15.47
N THR A 747 -26.10 -6.74 -16.77
CA THR A 747 -25.05 -5.95 -17.43
C THR A 747 -25.66 -5.16 -18.59
N ARG A 748 -24.86 -4.28 -19.23
CA ARG A 748 -25.28 -3.55 -20.44
C ARG A 748 -25.31 -4.44 -21.69
N ALA A 749 -24.73 -5.64 -21.64
CA ALA A 749 -24.72 -6.62 -22.74
C ALA A 749 -25.71 -7.79 -22.53
N GLY A 750 -26.41 -7.85 -21.40
CA GLY A 750 -27.33 -8.94 -21.04
C GLY A 750 -27.10 -9.47 -19.63
N THR A 751 -27.50 -10.72 -19.39
CA THR A 751 -27.38 -11.36 -18.08
C THR A 751 -26.07 -12.12 -17.98
N LEU A 752 -25.20 -11.73 -17.05
CA LEU A 752 -23.96 -12.43 -16.74
C LEU A 752 -24.20 -13.37 -15.57
N CYS A 753 -24.18 -14.66 -15.84
CA CYS A 753 -24.38 -15.69 -14.83
C CYS A 753 -23.04 -16.32 -14.48
N THR A 754 -22.82 -16.53 -13.20
CA THR A 754 -21.67 -17.29 -12.72
C THR A 754 -22.14 -18.17 -11.58
N ASP A 755 -21.42 -19.25 -11.37
CA ASP A 755 -21.73 -20.09 -10.24
C ASP A 755 -21.33 -19.34 -8.97
N MET A 756 -22.34 -18.94 -8.18
CA MET A 756 -22.08 -18.29 -6.89
C MET A 756 -21.18 -19.17 -6.03
N ALA A 757 -21.13 -20.50 -6.28
CA ALA A 757 -20.28 -21.47 -5.60
C ALA A 757 -18.82 -21.13 -5.56
N MET A 758 -18.41 -20.57 -6.68
CA MET A 758 -17.04 -20.24 -6.99
C MET A 758 -16.78 -18.77 -6.64
N MET A 759 -17.77 -18.06 -6.07
CA MET A 759 -17.69 -16.63 -5.75
C MET A 759 -16.76 -16.41 -4.56
N ASP A 760 -15.49 -16.20 -4.88
CA ASP A 760 -14.45 -15.68 -4.01
C ASP A 760 -14.07 -14.25 -4.45
N ASP A 761 -13.05 -13.65 -3.84
CA ASP A 761 -12.63 -12.30 -4.19
C ASP A 761 -12.13 -12.20 -5.64
N THR A 762 -11.50 -13.24 -6.19
CA THR A 762 -11.01 -13.24 -7.57
C THR A 762 -12.16 -13.29 -8.57
N LEU A 763 -13.14 -14.19 -8.38
CA LEU A 763 -14.35 -14.23 -9.20
C LEU A 763 -15.21 -12.99 -8.98
N SER A 764 -15.31 -12.50 -7.74
CA SER A 764 -16.06 -11.28 -7.39
C SER A 764 -15.47 -10.06 -8.10
N GLU A 765 -14.15 -9.89 -8.10
CA GLU A 765 -13.47 -8.83 -8.86
C GLU A 765 -13.61 -9.02 -10.37
N ALA A 766 -13.49 -10.25 -10.88
CA ALA A 766 -13.72 -10.55 -12.29
C ALA A 766 -15.16 -10.19 -12.72
N ILE A 767 -16.15 -10.56 -11.91
CA ILE A 767 -17.57 -10.24 -12.15
C ILE A 767 -17.82 -8.75 -12.00
N LYS A 768 -17.23 -8.05 -11.03
CA LYS A 768 -17.32 -6.58 -10.91
C LYS A 768 -16.74 -5.89 -12.14
N LEU A 769 -15.57 -6.33 -12.60
CA LEU A 769 -14.90 -5.82 -13.80
C LEU A 769 -15.75 -6.04 -15.05
N LEU A 770 -16.18 -7.28 -15.27
CA LEU A 770 -17.04 -7.66 -16.39
C LEU A 770 -18.36 -6.87 -16.34
N ARG A 771 -19.08 -6.84 -15.23
CA ARG A 771 -20.35 -6.10 -15.10
C ARG A 771 -20.20 -4.59 -15.35
N ARG A 772 -19.07 -4.01 -14.95
CA ARG A 772 -18.81 -2.56 -15.09
C ARG A 772 -18.55 -2.18 -16.55
N TYR A 773 -17.69 -2.93 -17.24
CA TYR A 773 -17.19 -2.52 -18.56
C TYR A 773 -17.85 -3.22 -19.73
N MET A 774 -18.50 -4.37 -19.52
CA MET A 774 -19.11 -5.16 -20.59
C MET A 774 -20.30 -4.44 -21.23
N THR A 775 -20.20 -4.22 -22.54
CA THR A 775 -21.27 -3.60 -23.35
C THR A 775 -21.17 -3.97 -24.83
N THR A 776 -22.31 -3.99 -25.51
CA THR A 776 -22.40 -4.01 -26.99
C THR A 776 -22.68 -2.62 -27.57
N GLY A 777 -22.93 -1.63 -26.71
CA GLY A 777 -23.23 -0.24 -27.04
C GLY A 777 -21.99 0.65 -27.08
N LYS A 778 -22.05 1.72 -27.87
CA LYS A 778 -21.00 2.76 -27.86
C LYS A 778 -21.26 3.75 -26.73
N VAL A 779 -20.22 4.15 -26.01
CA VAL A 779 -20.33 5.18 -24.96
C VAL A 779 -20.45 6.57 -25.61
N LEU A 780 -21.49 7.32 -25.25
CA LEU A 780 -21.71 8.69 -25.73
C LEU A 780 -21.00 9.72 -24.84
N ARG A 781 -21.13 9.60 -23.51
CA ARG A 781 -20.54 10.54 -22.55
C ARG A 781 -20.35 9.87 -21.20
N THR A 782 -19.26 10.23 -20.51
CA THR A 782 -19.02 9.93 -19.09
C THR A 782 -18.68 11.22 -18.34
N CYS A 783 -19.15 11.34 -17.10
CA CYS A 783 -18.86 12.46 -16.22
C CYS A 783 -17.81 12.06 -15.17
N GLY A 784 -16.95 13.01 -14.80
CA GLY A 784 -16.00 12.87 -13.70
C GLY A 784 -16.65 13.19 -12.35
N ARG A 785 -15.94 13.93 -11.49
CA ARG A 785 -16.42 14.28 -10.14
C ARG A 785 -17.60 15.27 -10.11
N ASP A 786 -17.92 15.91 -11.23
CA ASP A 786 -19.00 16.88 -11.37
C ASP A 786 -20.08 16.38 -12.35
N PRO A 787 -21.37 16.69 -12.11
CA PRO A 787 -22.44 16.42 -13.08
C PRO A 787 -22.17 17.06 -14.44
N CYS A 788 -22.52 16.38 -15.53
CA CYS A 788 -22.26 16.89 -16.86
C CYS A 788 -23.39 16.59 -17.86
N GLY A 789 -23.57 17.49 -18.83
CA GLY A 789 -24.57 17.34 -19.89
C GLY A 789 -24.12 16.42 -21.02
N TYR A 790 -25.08 15.81 -21.71
CA TYR A 790 -24.87 15.11 -22.99
C TYR A 790 -25.88 15.61 -24.03
N LEU A 791 -25.46 15.59 -25.30
CA LEU A 791 -26.28 16.01 -26.43
C LEU A 791 -25.92 15.20 -27.68
N LEU A 792 -26.94 14.61 -28.30
CA LEU A 792 -26.92 13.97 -29.61
C LEU A 792 -27.80 14.80 -30.56
N PRO A 793 -27.24 15.81 -31.26
CA PRO A 793 -28.01 16.82 -31.97
C PRO A 793 -28.97 16.26 -33.02
N TRP A 794 -28.57 15.21 -33.73
CA TRP A 794 -29.33 14.62 -34.83
C TRP A 794 -30.49 13.73 -34.39
N ARG A 795 -30.59 13.37 -33.11
CA ARG A 795 -31.70 12.56 -32.55
C ARG A 795 -32.40 13.26 -31.37
N GLY A 796 -32.03 14.52 -31.10
CA GLY A 796 -32.58 15.31 -30.00
C GLY A 796 -32.44 14.65 -28.63
N PHE A 797 -31.52 13.69 -28.47
CA PHE A 797 -31.28 12.94 -27.24
C PHE A 797 -30.30 13.73 -26.37
N MET A 798 -30.80 14.31 -25.29
CA MET A 798 -30.03 15.17 -24.40
C MET A 798 -30.49 15.07 -22.96
N GLY A 799 -29.61 15.44 -22.04
CA GLY A 799 -29.90 15.44 -20.61
C GLY A 799 -28.66 15.77 -19.79
N THR A 800 -28.77 15.61 -18.48
CA THR A 800 -27.68 15.77 -17.51
C THR A 800 -27.49 14.45 -16.76
N LEU A 801 -26.22 14.08 -16.60
CA LEU A 801 -25.81 12.94 -15.81
C LEU A 801 -25.28 13.42 -14.45
N PRO A 802 -25.54 12.67 -13.36
CA PRO A 802 -24.88 12.91 -12.08
C PRO A 802 -23.35 12.73 -12.19
N ALA A 803 -22.62 13.14 -11.14
CA ALA A 803 -21.19 12.87 -11.01
C ALA A 803 -20.93 11.35 -11.08
N PHE A 804 -19.87 10.95 -11.77
CA PHE A 804 -19.50 9.55 -12.02
C PHE A 804 -20.51 8.73 -12.84
N TRP A 805 -21.45 9.34 -13.56
CA TRP A 805 -22.35 8.62 -14.46
C TRP A 805 -21.95 8.73 -15.93
N GLY A 806 -22.36 7.75 -16.72
CA GLY A 806 -22.20 7.67 -18.17
C GLY A 806 -23.49 7.30 -18.89
N VAL A 807 -23.52 7.54 -20.20
CA VAL A 807 -24.63 7.20 -21.09
C VAL A 807 -24.11 6.66 -22.42
N GLU A 808 -24.83 5.70 -22.98
CA GLU A 808 -24.54 5.12 -24.30
C GLU A 808 -25.30 5.82 -25.43
N PHE A 809 -24.83 5.60 -26.67
CA PHE A 809 -25.58 5.98 -27.87
C PHE A 809 -26.90 5.19 -27.91
N PRO A 810 -28.06 5.87 -27.95
CA PRO A 810 -29.34 5.19 -27.93
C PRO A 810 -29.59 4.45 -29.25
N GLN A 811 -30.04 3.20 -29.13
CA GLN A 811 -30.41 2.33 -30.23
C GLN A 811 -31.93 2.36 -30.44
N GLU A 812 -32.37 2.10 -31.66
CA GLU A 812 -33.80 2.04 -31.97
C GLU A 812 -34.25 0.58 -31.98
N ASN A 813 -35.24 0.25 -31.15
CA ASN A 813 -35.79 -1.11 -31.12
C ASN A 813 -36.70 -1.37 -32.34
N ALA A 814 -37.17 -2.61 -32.50
CA ALA A 814 -38.05 -3.01 -33.60
C ALA A 814 -39.39 -2.24 -33.68
N ARG A 815 -39.77 -1.51 -32.61
CA ARG A 815 -40.97 -0.66 -32.52
C ARG A 815 -40.68 0.82 -32.79
N GLY A 816 -39.45 1.18 -33.16
CA GLY A 816 -39.05 2.58 -33.42
C GLY A 816 -38.81 3.41 -32.16
N THR A 817 -38.79 2.79 -30.97
CA THR A 817 -38.53 3.48 -29.69
C THR A 817 -37.03 3.50 -29.40
N LEU A 818 -36.52 4.63 -28.92
CA LEU A 818 -35.13 4.70 -28.47
C LEU A 818 -34.95 3.93 -27.17
N THR A 819 -33.90 3.12 -27.13
CA THR A 819 -33.42 2.33 -26.00
C THR A 819 -31.97 2.68 -25.73
N GLY A 820 -31.51 2.55 -24.50
CA GLY A 820 -30.12 2.86 -24.16
C GLY A 820 -29.83 2.65 -22.69
N TRP A 821 -28.55 2.73 -22.33
CA TRP A 821 -28.08 2.48 -20.96
C TRP A 821 -27.46 3.74 -20.35
N PHE A 822 -27.82 4.00 -19.09
CA PHE A 822 -27.14 4.89 -18.18
C PHE A 822 -26.46 4.06 -17.09
N TYR A 823 -25.24 4.41 -16.71
CA TYR A 823 -24.45 3.60 -15.79
C TYR A 823 -23.52 4.43 -14.92
N SER A 824 -23.17 3.93 -13.73
CA SER A 824 -22.14 4.53 -12.89
C SER A 824 -20.73 4.03 -13.25
N ASN A 825 -19.73 4.91 -13.10
CA ASN A 825 -18.33 4.74 -13.50
C ASN A 825 -17.40 4.78 -12.26
N PHE A 826 -16.07 4.87 -12.46
CA PHE A 826 -15.03 4.79 -11.41
C PHE A 826 -15.40 5.49 -10.08
N GLY A 827 -15.38 4.73 -8.98
CA GLY A 827 -15.50 5.22 -7.59
C GLY A 827 -16.87 5.03 -6.92
N SER A 828 -17.89 4.53 -7.62
CA SER A 828 -19.18 4.19 -7.02
C SER A 828 -19.36 2.66 -6.95
N ASP A 829 -19.01 2.07 -5.81
CA ASP A 829 -19.50 0.74 -5.47
C ASP A 829 -20.74 0.86 -4.58
N PRO A 830 -21.83 0.15 -4.89
CA PRO A 830 -22.00 -0.83 -5.97
C PRO A 830 -22.34 -0.22 -7.36
N VAL A 831 -22.18 -1.02 -8.44
CA VAL A 831 -22.47 -0.63 -9.84
C VAL A 831 -23.96 -0.35 -10.06
N LYS A 832 -24.27 0.82 -10.63
CA LYS A 832 -25.63 1.32 -10.88
C LYS A 832 -25.95 1.30 -12.37
N ILE A 833 -27.09 0.72 -12.78
CA ILE A 833 -27.53 0.64 -14.18
C ILE A 833 -29.00 1.05 -14.29
N ILE A 834 -29.28 2.00 -15.20
CA ILE A 834 -30.64 2.41 -15.57
C ILE A 834 -30.84 2.19 -17.07
N GLY A 835 -31.90 1.48 -17.44
CA GLY A 835 -32.27 1.24 -18.82
C GLY A 835 -33.36 2.20 -19.29
N LEU A 836 -33.15 2.84 -20.44
CA LEU A 836 -34.19 3.57 -21.16
C LEU A 836 -34.96 2.61 -22.05
N ASN A 837 -36.27 2.48 -21.81
CA ASN A 837 -37.18 1.60 -22.54
C ASN A 837 -36.66 0.15 -22.67
N GLN A 838 -35.86 -0.29 -21.70
CA GLN A 838 -35.30 -1.63 -21.63
C GLN A 838 -36.26 -2.57 -20.88
N PRO A 839 -36.54 -3.77 -21.38
CA PRO A 839 -37.40 -4.72 -20.69
C PRO A 839 -36.69 -5.37 -19.50
N GLY A 840 -37.43 -5.70 -18.44
CA GLY A 840 -36.94 -6.50 -17.31
C GLY A 840 -36.32 -5.72 -16.15
N GLY A 841 -36.39 -4.38 -16.17
CA GLY A 841 -35.97 -3.54 -15.03
C GLY A 841 -37.08 -3.40 -13.99
N GLU A 842 -36.67 -3.03 -12.78
CA GLU A 842 -37.53 -2.75 -11.63
C GLU A 842 -37.63 -1.23 -11.38
N ASP A 843 -38.51 -0.80 -10.49
CA ASP A 843 -38.67 0.61 -10.10
C ASP A 843 -38.79 1.60 -11.27
N CYS A 844 -39.52 1.21 -12.31
CA CYS A 844 -39.67 1.99 -13.53
C CYS A 844 -40.36 3.34 -13.28
N VAL A 845 -39.74 4.40 -13.80
CA VAL A 845 -40.26 5.77 -13.75
C VAL A 845 -40.40 6.35 -15.15
N GLU A 846 -41.55 6.92 -15.43
CA GLU A 846 -41.79 7.64 -16.68
C GLU A 846 -41.08 9.01 -16.63
N ALA A 847 -40.25 9.29 -17.64
CA ALA A 847 -39.63 10.60 -17.84
C ALA A 847 -40.56 11.53 -18.63
N PHE A 848 -41.17 11.00 -19.69
CA PHE A 848 -42.25 11.58 -20.49
C PHE A 848 -42.89 10.48 -21.35
N GLU A 849 -44.00 10.79 -22.03
CA GLU A 849 -44.76 9.83 -22.83
C GLU A 849 -43.87 9.07 -23.84
N GLY A 850 -43.72 7.76 -23.64
CA GLY A 850 -42.88 6.87 -24.47
C GLY A 850 -41.39 6.77 -24.06
N ALA A 851 -41.00 7.34 -22.93
CA ALA A 851 -39.66 7.22 -22.34
C ALA A 851 -39.75 6.78 -20.87
N GLU A 852 -39.54 5.49 -20.63
CA GLU A 852 -39.50 4.86 -19.32
C GLU A 852 -38.05 4.56 -18.92
N LEU A 853 -37.70 4.87 -17.67
CA LEU A 853 -36.40 4.57 -17.07
C LEU A 853 -36.59 3.54 -15.97
N CYS A 854 -36.00 2.35 -16.12
CA CYS A 854 -36.07 1.30 -15.13
C CYS A 854 -34.70 1.03 -14.51
N ALA A 855 -34.67 0.69 -13.22
CA ALA A 855 -33.48 0.27 -12.49
C ALA A 855 -33.16 -1.20 -12.78
N PHE A 856 -31.89 -1.52 -13.02
CA PHE A 856 -31.42 -2.90 -13.25
C PHE A 856 -30.44 -3.36 -12.17
N THR A 857 -30.05 -2.47 -11.25
CA THR A 857 -29.24 -2.80 -10.09
C THR A 857 -29.69 -2.00 -8.86
N PRO A 858 -29.48 -2.53 -7.64
CA PRO A 858 -29.88 -1.86 -6.41
C PRO A 858 -29.03 -0.60 -6.11
N TYR A 859 -29.42 0.17 -5.08
CA TYR A 859 -28.69 1.33 -4.55
C TYR A 859 -28.62 2.58 -5.45
N ILE A 860 -29.54 2.70 -6.43
CA ILE A 860 -29.74 3.94 -7.18
C ILE A 860 -30.51 4.92 -6.28
N SER A 861 -29.87 6.03 -5.89
CA SER A 861 -30.56 7.02 -5.06
C SER A 861 -31.67 7.71 -5.85
N THR A 862 -32.72 8.13 -5.13
CA THR A 862 -33.81 8.91 -5.75
C THR A 862 -33.27 10.17 -6.42
N GLU A 863 -32.27 10.83 -5.85
CA GLU A 863 -31.66 12.04 -6.42
C GLU A 863 -30.96 11.76 -7.76
N GLU A 864 -30.14 10.71 -7.84
CA GLU A 864 -29.45 10.32 -9.08
C GLU A 864 -30.45 10.00 -10.20
N LEU A 865 -31.49 9.20 -9.90
CA LEU A 865 -32.55 8.87 -10.85
C LEU A 865 -33.35 10.12 -11.27
N GLN A 866 -33.63 11.03 -10.34
CA GLN A 866 -34.34 12.27 -10.65
C GLN A 866 -33.53 13.22 -11.54
N VAL A 867 -32.21 13.29 -11.40
CA VAL A 867 -31.36 14.11 -12.28
C VAL A 867 -31.47 13.63 -13.73
N ILE A 868 -31.35 12.32 -13.95
CA ILE A 868 -31.47 11.72 -15.29
C ILE A 868 -32.89 11.89 -15.83
N ARG A 869 -33.90 11.51 -15.04
CA ARG A 869 -35.32 11.57 -15.44
C ARG A 869 -35.79 12.98 -15.79
N SER A 870 -35.49 13.97 -14.95
CA SER A 870 -36.02 15.33 -15.10
C SER A 870 -35.38 16.09 -16.26
N THR A 871 -34.17 15.72 -16.65
CA THR A 871 -33.39 16.39 -17.71
C THR A 871 -33.40 15.67 -19.05
N LEU A 872 -33.73 14.37 -19.08
CA LEU A 872 -33.84 13.60 -20.31
C LEU A 872 -34.87 14.22 -21.26
N ARG A 873 -34.44 14.51 -22.49
CA ARG A 873 -35.30 14.94 -23.60
C ARG A 873 -34.96 14.11 -24.83
N ILE A 874 -35.98 13.70 -25.56
CA ILE A 874 -35.88 13.08 -26.89
C ILE A 874 -36.74 13.91 -27.82
N ALA A 875 -36.11 14.79 -28.59
CA ALA A 875 -36.79 15.58 -29.60
C ALA A 875 -36.69 14.92 -30.98
N PRO A 876 -37.73 14.95 -31.83
CA PRO A 876 -37.61 14.54 -33.21
C PRO A 876 -36.55 15.41 -33.92
N PRO A 877 -35.78 14.84 -34.87
CA PRO A 877 -34.75 15.59 -35.59
C PRO A 877 -35.34 16.85 -36.24
N PRO A 878 -34.62 17.98 -36.24
CA PRO A 878 -35.06 19.14 -37.02
C PRO A 878 -35.15 18.74 -38.51
N PRO A 879 -36.15 19.23 -39.25
CA PRO A 879 -36.31 18.89 -40.66
C PRO A 879 -35.04 19.27 -41.44
N PRO A 880 -34.62 18.43 -42.42
CA PRO A 880 -33.41 18.67 -43.18
C PRO A 880 -33.51 20.03 -43.88
N GLY A 881 -32.62 20.96 -43.51
CA GLY A 881 -32.61 22.34 -44.03
C GLY A 881 -32.50 23.44 -42.98
N THR A 882 -32.55 23.12 -41.68
CA THR A 882 -32.36 24.12 -40.60
C THR A 882 -30.98 23.99 -39.95
N ILE A 883 -29.92 24.13 -40.74
CA ILE A 883 -28.59 24.47 -40.20
C ILE A 883 -28.44 25.98 -40.35
N GLY A 884 -28.73 26.69 -39.26
CA GLY A 884 -28.57 28.12 -39.15
C GLY A 884 -27.92 28.49 -37.83
N ALA A 885 -26.66 28.08 -37.62
CA ALA A 885 -25.62 28.83 -36.91
C ALA A 885 -24.38 27.94 -36.67
N SER A 886 -23.29 28.28 -37.37
CA SER A 886 -21.89 27.93 -37.08
C SER A 886 -21.54 26.46 -36.75
N ALA A 887 -21.67 25.55 -37.73
CA ALA A 887 -20.71 24.46 -37.82
C ALA A 887 -19.54 24.97 -38.67
N GLY A 888 -18.40 25.25 -38.02
CA GLY A 888 -17.16 25.52 -38.73
C GLY A 888 -16.86 24.36 -39.69
N LYS A 889 -16.39 24.69 -40.89
CA LYS A 889 -15.97 23.70 -41.90
C LYS A 889 -15.10 22.63 -41.23
N VAL A 890 -15.55 21.38 -41.24
CA VAL A 890 -14.71 20.24 -40.92
C VAL A 890 -13.60 20.20 -41.96
N ASP A 891 -12.35 20.30 -41.51
CA ASP A 891 -11.18 20.23 -42.36
C ASP A 891 -11.07 18.81 -42.94
N TYR A 892 -10.73 18.70 -44.23
CA TYR A 892 -10.55 17.41 -44.88
C TYR A 892 -9.45 16.57 -44.20
N GLN A 893 -8.52 17.21 -43.48
CA GLN A 893 -7.48 16.54 -42.70
C GLN A 893 -8.04 15.74 -41.50
N ASP A 894 -9.18 16.13 -40.93
CA ASP A 894 -9.80 15.40 -39.82
C ASP A 894 -10.51 14.13 -40.31
N ILE A 895 -11.01 14.12 -41.55
CA ILE A 895 -11.61 12.93 -42.17
C ILE A 895 -10.53 11.89 -42.45
N ASP A 896 -9.35 12.31 -42.94
CA ASP A 896 -8.23 11.40 -43.17
C ASP A 896 -7.64 10.85 -41.85
N ARG A 897 -7.71 11.60 -40.75
CA ARG A 897 -7.33 11.12 -39.40
C ARG A 897 -8.32 10.09 -38.85
N VAL A 898 -9.61 10.26 -39.10
CA VAL A 898 -10.63 9.26 -38.70
C VAL A 898 -10.56 8.02 -39.60
N LEU A 899 -10.29 8.18 -40.89
CA LEU A 899 -10.09 7.05 -41.81
C LEU A 899 -8.76 6.32 -41.58
N SER A 900 -7.72 6.98 -41.08
CA SER A 900 -6.47 6.32 -40.70
C SER A 900 -6.61 5.49 -39.41
N ILE A 901 -7.45 5.92 -38.48
CA ILE A 901 -7.83 5.14 -37.28
C ILE A 901 -8.66 3.91 -37.69
N ILE A 902 -9.52 4.02 -38.70
CA ILE A 902 -10.35 2.90 -39.19
C ILE A 902 -9.52 1.90 -40.03
N LYS A 903 -8.46 2.33 -40.71
CA LYS A 903 -7.60 1.46 -41.54
C LYS A 903 -6.38 0.89 -40.80
N GLY A 904 -6.20 1.24 -39.53
CA GLY A 904 -5.09 0.80 -38.69
C GLY A 904 -5.44 -0.26 -37.64
N ASN A 905 -6.71 -0.65 -37.52
CA ASN A 905 -7.16 -1.80 -36.74
C ASN A 905 -7.56 -2.94 -37.66
#